data_AF-A0A087BKB9-F1
#
_entry.id   AF-A0A087BKB9-F1
#
_cell.length_a   1.000
_cell.length_b   1.000
_cell.length_c   1.000
_cell.angle_alpha   90.00
_cell.angle_beta   90.00
_cell.angle_gamma   90.00
#
_symmetry.space_group_name_H-M   'P 1'
#
loop_
_entity.id
_entity.type
_entity.pdbx_description
1 polymer ?
#
loop_
_entity_poly.entity_id
_entity_poly.type
_entity_poly.pdbx_seq_one_letter_code
_entity_poly.pdbx_strand_id
1 'polypeptide(L)'
;MAHTVKKLLIANRGEIALRVVRTAKEMGISTVAVYSEQDRNSRYVDMADEAYLLSGDTYKDTYLNEDLLIDILHKTGADAVHPGYGFLSEVPSFAQKVEDAGAIWVGPHHTALVDLGDKITARRVALRAKVPPVPGLSEPVTDVRTLLDFAHTHGYPIMMKRTDGGGGHGITVVHDDEELRRFYMNHDALQGGDLKEYFIEKFVDKARHVETQSGRDSHGNFTVYSTRDCSLQRRNQKLVEEAPAPFLSEEIISTLEEYSRRLFTTVGYVGLGTCEFMVTPNGKVYFLEVNPRLQVEHTVSEEVSGLDLVREQLNIAAGGELTRAPELRGHSFELRITSEDPATNLTPGSGTLEKIQWPAGPGVRIDTGVEQGDTISPKFDSMMGKVIVTAQNRLDAVARVRRVLDELVIEGVPTPIPLFKEIFRNDDFTAEHGHPFAVSTKWLERTYLNRTPASAASGQPASLAAAPGAAAPAAPDKSKSETFVIEMNNRRVKLTVPLDIVENITGSARARGAKRPTQPLRGAGLHNVASSAAAANDGAKSGVIASPMQAVVTRINVSEGQQVAKGDLLVVLESMKMENYVYAPAAGEVKKIFVGPADGVEAGDTLVTLDVNAGKAKAAAAAPGSLPQAAASTAPSSEGADKATDARRRVAMTDIMDSQAVKAAAAASAANAAQPSAHQPLRTAVVKAAELARAAEERARDKQHAKGKKTARERLDLLFDTGTFEEIGRFQGGNIAGGNAGAAVITGFGQVYGRKVAVYAQDFSVKGGTLGTAEGEKICRLMDMAIDLKVPIVAIVDSGGARIQEGVAALTQYGRIFRKTCEASGFVPQLSLILGPCAGGAVYCPALTDLIIMTRENSNMFVTGPDVVKASTGETISMADLGGGEVHNRVSGVAHYLGEDESDAIDYARTVLAYLPSNSESKPPVYAYAVTRAERETAKRLATIVPANERQPYDMLEVIRCIVDYGEFVQVQELFGASALVGFACIDGKPVGIVANQPNVLAGILDVDSSEKVARFVRLCDAFNLPVVTLVDVPGYKPGSDQEHAGIIRRGAKVIYAYANAQVPMVTVVLRKAFGGAYIVMGSKAIGADLNFAWPSSQIAVLGAAGAVNIIHRHDLAKAKASGQDVDALRAKYIKEYETSTVNANLSLEIGQIDGMIDPEQTREVIVESLATLATKRRVKRTTKHHGNQPL
;
A
#
# COMPACT_ATOMS: atom_id res chain seq x y z
N MET A 1 -48.09 -25.65 -14.18
CA MET A 1 -47.89 -25.43 -15.63
C MET A 1 -46.53 -24.76 -15.79
N ALA A 2 -45.83 -24.90 -16.91
CA ALA A 2 -44.59 -24.14 -17.10
C ALA A 2 -44.94 -22.65 -17.25
N HIS A 3 -44.22 -21.77 -16.54
CA HIS A 3 -44.41 -20.33 -16.61
C HIS A 3 -43.41 -19.74 -17.59
N THR A 4 -43.86 -19.40 -18.80
CA THR A 4 -43.00 -18.76 -19.81
C THR A 4 -42.59 -17.36 -19.35
N VAL A 5 -41.30 -17.17 -19.06
CA VAL A 5 -40.66 -15.86 -18.91
C VAL A 5 -40.80 -15.08 -20.21
N LYS A 6 -41.29 -13.84 -20.15
CA LYS A 6 -41.49 -12.96 -21.32
C LYS A 6 -40.63 -11.71 -21.23
N LYS A 7 -40.38 -11.21 -20.02
CA LYS A 7 -39.62 -9.99 -19.78
C LYS A 7 -38.76 -10.13 -18.51
N LEU A 8 -37.45 -10.11 -18.71
CA LEU A 8 -36.45 -10.41 -17.69
C LEU A 8 -35.77 -9.12 -17.20
N LEU A 9 -35.86 -8.86 -15.90
CA LEU A 9 -35.02 -7.87 -15.22
C LEU A 9 -33.66 -8.47 -14.89
N ILE A 10 -32.58 -7.80 -15.28
CA ILE A 10 -31.21 -8.25 -15.08
C ILE A 10 -30.58 -7.38 -14.00
N ALA A 11 -30.60 -7.88 -12.76
CA ALA A 11 -30.19 -7.15 -11.55
C ALA A 11 -28.67 -7.23 -11.32
N ASN A 12 -27.88 -6.87 -12.34
CA ASN A 12 -26.42 -6.93 -12.33
C ASN A 12 -25.79 -5.97 -13.38
N ARG A 13 -24.46 -5.91 -13.46
CA ARG A 13 -23.69 -5.10 -14.43
C ARG A 13 -22.64 -5.92 -15.20
N GLY A 14 -21.83 -5.24 -16.02
CA GLY A 14 -20.60 -5.77 -16.58
C GLY A 14 -20.78 -6.99 -17.50
N GLU A 15 -19.80 -7.91 -17.46
CA GLU A 15 -19.75 -9.06 -18.37
C GLU A 15 -20.94 -10.01 -18.16
N ILE A 16 -21.34 -10.27 -16.91
CA ILE A 16 -22.47 -11.15 -16.59
C ILE A 16 -23.81 -10.57 -17.05
N ALA A 17 -24.03 -9.26 -16.90
CA ALA A 17 -25.23 -8.64 -17.45
C ALA A 17 -25.28 -8.80 -18.98
N LEU A 18 -24.16 -8.59 -19.68
CA LEU A 18 -24.08 -8.78 -21.13
C LEU A 18 -24.28 -10.26 -21.54
N ARG A 19 -23.70 -11.20 -20.79
CA ARG A 19 -23.87 -12.66 -20.95
C ARG A 19 -25.34 -13.06 -20.83
N VAL A 20 -26.09 -12.49 -19.89
CA VAL A 20 -27.53 -12.76 -19.70
C VAL A 20 -28.37 -12.10 -20.79
N VAL A 21 -28.12 -10.83 -21.14
CA VAL A 21 -28.82 -10.14 -22.25
C VAL A 21 -28.68 -10.93 -23.55
N ARG A 22 -27.50 -11.49 -23.86
CA ARG A 22 -27.26 -12.32 -25.05
C ARG A 22 -28.22 -13.52 -25.12
N THR A 23 -28.22 -14.39 -24.12
CA THR A 23 -29.10 -15.57 -24.10
C THR A 23 -30.58 -15.21 -24.06
N ALA A 24 -30.98 -14.21 -23.26
CA ALA A 24 -32.38 -13.76 -23.22
C ALA A 24 -32.86 -13.31 -24.61
N LYS A 25 -32.03 -12.55 -25.34
CA LYS A 25 -32.33 -12.09 -26.71
C LYS A 25 -32.39 -13.24 -27.71
N GLU A 26 -31.54 -14.27 -27.58
CA GLU A 26 -31.64 -15.51 -28.37
C GLU A 26 -32.86 -16.38 -28.02
N MET A 27 -33.40 -16.27 -26.80
CA MET A 27 -34.65 -16.91 -26.39
C MET A 27 -35.89 -16.11 -26.80
N GLY A 28 -35.72 -14.89 -27.34
CA GLY A 28 -36.83 -13.98 -27.66
C GLY A 28 -37.49 -13.35 -26.44
N ILE A 29 -36.81 -13.38 -25.29
CA ILE A 29 -37.25 -12.77 -24.02
C ILE A 29 -36.87 -11.29 -24.03
N SER A 30 -37.80 -10.40 -23.70
CA SER A 30 -37.56 -8.96 -23.59
C SER A 30 -36.67 -8.67 -22.37
N THR A 31 -35.75 -7.70 -22.47
CA THR A 31 -34.70 -7.47 -21.47
C THR A 31 -34.77 -6.08 -20.85
N VAL A 32 -34.74 -6.02 -19.52
CA VAL A 32 -34.57 -4.79 -18.74
C VAL A 32 -33.21 -4.80 -18.06
N ALA A 33 -32.35 -3.86 -18.44
CA ALA A 33 -31.08 -3.59 -17.76
C ALA A 33 -31.25 -2.51 -16.67
N VAL A 34 -30.41 -2.58 -15.64
CA VAL A 34 -30.21 -1.51 -14.66
C VAL A 34 -28.76 -1.03 -14.68
N TYR A 35 -28.53 0.28 -14.53
CA TYR A 35 -27.20 0.87 -14.66
C TYR A 35 -26.95 1.99 -13.65
N SER A 36 -25.73 2.06 -13.09
CA SER A 36 -25.23 3.24 -12.38
C SER A 36 -24.84 4.34 -13.37
N GLU A 37 -24.62 5.59 -12.93
CA GLU A 37 -24.16 6.67 -13.81
C GLU A 37 -22.84 6.33 -14.54
N GLN A 38 -21.95 5.59 -13.88
CA GLN A 38 -20.68 5.11 -14.45
C GLN A 38 -20.88 4.01 -15.51
N ASP A 39 -22.01 3.28 -15.46
CA ASP A 39 -22.38 2.21 -16.39
C ASP A 39 -23.22 2.68 -17.59
N ARG A 40 -23.52 3.99 -17.68
CA ARG A 40 -24.40 4.57 -18.72
C ARG A 40 -24.05 4.17 -20.16
N ASN A 41 -22.77 3.94 -20.45
CA ASN A 41 -22.27 3.59 -21.78
C ASN A 41 -21.89 2.09 -21.92
N SER A 42 -22.12 1.28 -20.88
CA SER A 42 -21.73 -0.14 -20.87
C SER A 42 -22.55 -0.95 -21.87
N ARG A 43 -21.91 -1.86 -22.63
CA ARG A 43 -22.53 -2.55 -23.77
C ARG A 43 -23.79 -3.38 -23.45
N TYR A 44 -23.99 -3.78 -22.20
CA TYR A 44 -25.22 -4.47 -21.78
C TYR A 44 -26.44 -3.54 -21.70
N VAL A 45 -26.22 -2.24 -21.44
CA VAL A 45 -27.23 -1.18 -21.41
C VAL A 45 -27.71 -0.88 -22.84
N ASP A 46 -26.76 -0.73 -23.77
CA ASP A 46 -27.01 -0.52 -25.21
C ASP A 46 -27.68 -1.73 -25.91
N MET A 47 -27.55 -2.94 -25.36
CA MET A 47 -28.05 -4.18 -25.97
C MET A 47 -29.42 -4.63 -25.42
N ALA A 48 -29.79 -4.17 -24.22
CA ALA A 48 -31.09 -4.43 -23.62
C ALA A 48 -32.22 -3.69 -24.37
N ASP A 49 -33.47 -4.14 -24.19
CA ASP A 49 -34.63 -3.52 -24.86
C ASP A 49 -35.16 -2.32 -24.07
N GLU A 50 -34.98 -2.33 -22.74
CA GLU A 50 -35.22 -1.21 -21.83
C GLU A 50 -34.05 -1.09 -20.83
N ALA A 51 -33.74 0.13 -20.38
CA ALA A 51 -32.66 0.37 -19.42
C ALA A 51 -33.01 1.49 -18.42
N TYR A 52 -32.77 1.24 -17.13
CA TYR A 52 -33.12 2.15 -16.03
C TYR A 52 -31.91 2.57 -15.20
N LEU A 53 -31.77 3.89 -14.99
CA LEU A 53 -30.74 4.47 -14.13
C LEU A 53 -31.06 4.20 -12.65
N LEU A 54 -30.13 3.57 -11.95
CA LEU A 54 -30.10 3.48 -10.50
C LEU A 54 -29.51 4.78 -9.95
N SER A 55 -30.32 5.53 -9.18
CA SER A 55 -29.97 6.88 -8.76
C SER A 55 -29.16 6.87 -7.46
N GLY A 56 -27.84 6.86 -7.58
CA GLY A 56 -26.90 6.96 -6.45
C GLY A 56 -25.46 6.73 -6.87
N ASP A 57 -24.52 7.14 -6.02
CA ASP A 57 -23.08 6.94 -6.23
C ASP A 57 -22.57 5.62 -5.61
N THR A 58 -23.40 4.93 -4.84
CA THR A 58 -23.00 3.78 -4.00
C THR A 58 -23.58 2.43 -4.43
N TYR A 59 -22.93 1.32 -4.10
CA TYR A 59 -23.54 -0.01 -4.27
C TYR A 59 -24.84 -0.19 -3.47
N LYS A 60 -24.91 0.39 -2.26
CA LYS A 60 -26.07 0.32 -1.36
C LYS A 60 -27.29 1.04 -1.94
N ASP A 61 -27.07 2.16 -2.63
CA ASP A 61 -28.12 2.92 -3.32
C ASP A 61 -28.49 2.30 -4.67
N THR A 62 -27.56 1.59 -5.31
CA THR A 62 -27.71 1.02 -6.66
C THR A 62 -27.95 -0.50 -6.65
N TYR A 63 -26.94 -1.32 -6.95
CA TYR A 63 -27.11 -2.74 -7.26
C TYR A 63 -27.45 -3.65 -6.06
N LEU A 64 -27.30 -3.16 -4.83
CA LEU A 64 -27.73 -3.83 -3.59
C LEU A 64 -29.09 -3.34 -3.09
N ASN A 65 -29.71 -2.36 -3.76
CA ASN A 65 -30.96 -1.75 -3.31
C ASN A 65 -32.16 -2.63 -3.70
N GLU A 66 -32.49 -3.61 -2.84
CA GLU A 66 -33.61 -4.53 -3.04
C GLU A 66 -34.90 -3.81 -3.43
N ASP A 67 -35.25 -2.74 -2.70
CA ASP A 67 -36.54 -2.06 -2.86
C ASP A 67 -36.60 -1.25 -4.17
N LEU A 68 -35.51 -0.57 -4.56
CA LEU A 68 -35.41 0.11 -5.86
C LEU A 68 -35.50 -0.87 -7.03
N LEU A 69 -34.95 -2.08 -6.89
CA LEU A 69 -35.02 -3.12 -7.92
C LEU A 69 -36.42 -3.72 -8.02
N ILE A 70 -37.15 -3.86 -6.91
CA ILE A 70 -38.58 -4.25 -6.90
C ILE A 70 -39.47 -3.14 -7.48
N ASP A 71 -39.18 -1.86 -7.19
CA ASP A 71 -39.86 -0.73 -7.84
C ASP A 71 -39.66 -0.74 -9.37
N ILE A 72 -38.45 -1.05 -9.85
CA ILE A 72 -38.15 -1.19 -11.28
C ILE A 72 -38.85 -2.43 -11.88
N LEU A 73 -38.88 -3.56 -11.17
CA LEU A 73 -39.63 -4.76 -11.55
C LEU A 73 -41.12 -4.44 -11.77
N HIS A 74 -41.77 -3.79 -10.80
CA HIS A 74 -43.17 -3.35 -10.89
C HIS A 74 -43.40 -2.31 -12.01
N LYS A 75 -42.51 -1.33 -12.13
CA LYS A 75 -42.60 -0.25 -13.13
C LYS A 75 -42.43 -0.73 -14.57
N THR A 76 -41.64 -1.79 -14.78
CA THR A 76 -41.40 -2.38 -16.10
C THR A 76 -42.37 -3.50 -16.46
N GLY A 77 -42.98 -4.15 -15.48
CA GLY A 77 -43.78 -5.36 -15.71
C GLY A 77 -42.94 -6.54 -16.18
N ALA A 78 -41.68 -6.64 -15.73
CA ALA A 78 -40.90 -7.86 -15.89
C ALA A 78 -41.53 -9.02 -15.09
N ASP A 79 -41.53 -10.22 -15.65
CA ASP A 79 -42.10 -11.43 -15.03
C ASP A 79 -41.03 -12.41 -14.51
N ALA A 80 -39.74 -12.04 -14.61
CA ALA A 80 -38.64 -12.73 -13.94
C ALA A 80 -37.47 -11.78 -13.59
N VAL A 81 -36.64 -12.17 -12.62
CA VAL A 81 -35.41 -11.48 -12.24
C VAL A 81 -34.21 -12.42 -12.31
N HIS A 82 -33.20 -12.07 -13.10
CA HIS A 82 -31.91 -12.75 -13.15
C HIS A 82 -30.87 -11.95 -12.35
N PRO A 83 -30.38 -12.45 -11.20
CA PRO A 83 -29.40 -11.74 -10.39
C PRO A 83 -27.97 -11.90 -10.90
N GLY A 84 -27.68 -12.89 -11.76
CA GLY A 84 -26.33 -13.16 -12.26
C GLY A 84 -25.45 -13.79 -11.18
N TYR A 85 -24.31 -13.16 -10.89
CA TYR A 85 -23.48 -13.49 -9.74
C TYR A 85 -23.01 -12.20 -9.06
N GLY A 86 -22.95 -12.21 -7.72
CA GLY A 86 -22.68 -10.99 -6.97
C GLY A 86 -23.93 -10.15 -6.76
N PHE A 87 -23.74 -9.04 -6.04
CA PHE A 87 -24.82 -8.25 -5.49
C PHE A 87 -25.83 -9.15 -4.77
N LEU A 88 -27.10 -9.13 -5.18
CA LEU A 88 -28.17 -9.85 -4.51
C LEU A 88 -28.28 -11.34 -4.90
N SER A 89 -27.32 -11.92 -5.64
CA SER A 89 -27.41 -13.30 -6.18
C SER A 89 -27.54 -14.44 -5.16
N GLU A 90 -27.20 -14.18 -3.90
CA GLU A 90 -27.25 -15.16 -2.81
C GLU A 90 -28.17 -14.69 -1.65
N VAL A 91 -28.89 -13.59 -1.83
CA VAL A 91 -29.61 -12.90 -0.76
C VAL A 91 -31.04 -13.45 -0.64
N PRO A 92 -31.40 -14.16 0.46
CA PRO A 92 -32.71 -14.82 0.55
C PRO A 92 -33.89 -13.84 0.64
N SER A 93 -33.69 -12.65 1.21
CA SER A 93 -34.69 -11.59 1.29
C SER A 93 -35.08 -11.05 -0.08
N PHE A 94 -34.11 -10.85 -0.98
CA PHE A 94 -34.39 -10.40 -2.34
C PHE A 94 -35.12 -11.48 -3.16
N ALA A 95 -34.70 -12.74 -3.04
CA ALA A 95 -35.42 -13.87 -3.66
C ALA A 95 -36.90 -13.92 -3.21
N GLN A 96 -37.14 -13.85 -1.89
CA GLN A 96 -38.50 -13.78 -1.33
C GLN A 96 -39.27 -12.56 -1.84
N LYS A 97 -38.66 -11.36 -1.90
CA LYS A 97 -39.33 -10.15 -2.43
C LYS A 97 -39.71 -10.28 -3.90
N VAL A 98 -38.88 -10.93 -4.72
CA VAL A 98 -39.19 -11.21 -6.13
C VAL A 98 -40.35 -12.21 -6.27
N GLU A 99 -40.34 -13.27 -5.46
CA GLU A 99 -41.41 -14.28 -5.39
C GLU A 99 -42.73 -13.66 -4.88
N ASP A 100 -42.69 -12.82 -3.84
CA ASP A 100 -43.83 -12.08 -3.26
C ASP A 100 -44.38 -11.01 -4.22
N ALA A 101 -43.52 -10.38 -5.03
CA ALA A 101 -43.91 -9.49 -6.12
C ALA A 101 -44.59 -10.22 -7.29
N GLY A 102 -44.63 -11.56 -7.27
CA GLY A 102 -45.27 -12.40 -8.29
C GLY A 102 -44.41 -12.66 -9.53
N ALA A 103 -43.09 -12.43 -9.45
CA ALA A 103 -42.13 -12.67 -10.52
C ALA A 103 -41.28 -13.92 -10.25
N ILE A 104 -40.70 -14.49 -11.30
CA ILE A 104 -39.84 -15.67 -11.21
C ILE A 104 -38.43 -15.27 -10.78
N TRP A 105 -37.99 -15.75 -9.63
CA TRP A 105 -36.57 -15.71 -9.23
C TRP A 105 -35.77 -16.71 -10.07
N VAL A 106 -34.76 -16.24 -10.82
CA VAL A 106 -33.90 -17.13 -11.64
C VAL A 106 -32.72 -17.61 -10.80
N GLY A 107 -33.04 -18.45 -9.82
CA GLY A 107 -32.15 -19.07 -8.85
C GLY A 107 -32.90 -20.10 -8.01
N PRO A 108 -32.26 -20.67 -6.96
CA PRO A 108 -32.96 -21.53 -6.02
C PRO A 108 -33.90 -20.73 -5.12
N HIS A 109 -35.03 -21.35 -4.77
CA HIS A 109 -36.04 -20.85 -3.84
C HIS A 109 -35.42 -20.32 -2.54
N HIS A 110 -35.99 -19.25 -1.97
CA HIS A 110 -35.41 -18.53 -0.83
C HIS A 110 -35.03 -19.45 0.36
N THR A 111 -35.78 -20.52 0.64
CA THR A 111 -35.44 -21.49 1.69
C THR A 111 -34.14 -22.24 1.45
N ALA A 112 -33.78 -22.53 0.20
CA ALA A 112 -32.53 -23.20 -0.15
C ALA A 112 -31.34 -22.22 -0.12
N LEU A 113 -31.58 -20.92 -0.35
CA LEU A 113 -30.61 -19.86 -0.05
C LEU A 113 -30.35 -19.75 1.46
N VAL A 114 -31.37 -19.93 2.31
CA VAL A 114 -31.18 -19.98 3.78
C VAL A 114 -30.43 -21.24 4.22
N ASP A 115 -30.79 -22.43 3.73
CA ASP A 115 -30.17 -23.70 4.14
C ASP A 115 -28.70 -23.85 3.69
N LEU A 116 -28.24 -23.02 2.74
CA LEU A 116 -26.88 -23.00 2.19
C LEU A 116 -26.11 -21.68 2.45
N GLY A 117 -26.78 -20.66 3.01
CA GLY A 117 -26.29 -19.28 3.02
C GLY A 117 -25.18 -18.98 4.03
N ASP A 118 -24.99 -19.83 5.04
CA ASP A 118 -23.85 -19.76 5.95
C ASP A 118 -23.10 -21.10 6.02
N LYS A 119 -21.81 -21.04 6.35
CA LYS A 119 -20.92 -22.19 6.31
C LYS A 119 -21.18 -23.24 7.40
N ILE A 120 -21.86 -22.87 8.49
CA ILE A 120 -22.33 -23.84 9.50
C ILE A 120 -23.65 -24.49 9.05
N THR A 121 -24.63 -23.76 8.51
CA THR A 121 -25.84 -24.40 7.93
C THR A 121 -25.47 -25.31 6.76
N ALA A 122 -24.61 -24.87 5.84
CA ALA A 122 -24.08 -25.69 4.76
C ALA A 122 -23.33 -26.95 5.27
N ARG A 123 -22.52 -26.85 6.34
CA ARG A 123 -21.88 -28.04 6.98
C ARG A 123 -22.89 -28.97 7.64
N ARG A 124 -23.91 -28.45 8.33
CA ARG A 124 -25.01 -29.25 8.90
C ARG A 124 -25.82 -29.94 7.79
N VAL A 125 -26.06 -29.26 6.66
CA VAL A 125 -26.65 -29.83 5.44
C VAL A 125 -25.78 -30.94 4.86
N ALA A 126 -24.46 -30.77 4.76
CA ALA A 126 -23.56 -31.81 4.30
C ALA A 126 -23.62 -33.06 5.21
N LEU A 127 -23.59 -32.89 6.54
CA LEU A 127 -23.78 -33.99 7.49
C LEU A 127 -25.16 -34.67 7.34
N ARG A 128 -26.24 -33.88 7.18
CA ARG A 128 -27.61 -34.36 6.92
C ARG A 128 -27.68 -35.17 5.61
N ALA A 129 -26.96 -34.72 4.59
CA ALA A 129 -26.80 -35.36 3.28
C ALA A 129 -25.83 -36.56 3.29
N LYS A 130 -25.15 -36.86 4.41
CA LYS A 130 -24.08 -37.88 4.52
C LYS A 130 -22.93 -37.62 3.54
N VAL A 131 -22.54 -36.36 3.41
CA VAL A 131 -21.36 -35.87 2.68
C VAL A 131 -20.34 -35.40 3.73
N PRO A 132 -19.09 -35.89 3.70
CA PRO A 132 -18.08 -35.47 4.67
C PRO A 132 -17.58 -34.04 4.37
N PRO A 133 -17.82 -33.06 5.26
CA PRO A 133 -17.11 -31.78 5.18
C PRO A 133 -15.66 -31.97 5.67
N VAL A 134 -14.81 -30.95 5.51
CA VAL A 134 -13.47 -30.93 6.12
C VAL A 134 -13.58 -31.22 7.63
N PRO A 135 -12.69 -32.04 8.24
CA PRO A 135 -12.74 -32.32 9.67
C PRO A 135 -12.73 -31.00 10.46
N GLY A 136 -13.75 -30.80 11.29
CA GLY A 136 -14.08 -29.50 11.86
C GLY A 136 -15.37 -29.56 12.68
N LEU A 137 -15.59 -28.55 13.51
CA LEU A 137 -16.87 -28.40 14.21
C LEU A 137 -17.97 -28.00 13.22
N SER A 138 -19.22 -28.31 13.55
CA SER A 138 -20.41 -27.91 12.76
C SER A 138 -21.39 -27.12 13.63
N GLU A 139 -20.86 -26.51 14.67
CA GLU A 139 -21.52 -25.66 15.65
C GLU A 139 -20.60 -24.46 15.93
N PRO A 140 -21.17 -23.28 16.26
CA PRO A 140 -20.43 -22.11 16.75
C PRO A 140 -19.38 -22.44 17.80
N VAL A 141 -18.22 -21.78 17.73
CA VAL A 141 -17.22 -21.86 18.80
C VAL A 141 -17.71 -21.06 20.01
N THR A 142 -17.86 -21.73 21.15
CA THR A 142 -18.36 -21.13 22.40
C THR A 142 -17.31 -21.00 23.50
N ASP A 143 -16.19 -21.72 23.41
CA ASP A 143 -15.19 -21.80 24.48
C ASP A 143 -13.82 -22.29 23.98
N VAL A 144 -12.76 -21.93 24.69
CA VAL A 144 -11.36 -22.27 24.33
C VAL A 144 -11.04 -23.75 24.53
N ARG A 145 -11.77 -24.46 25.40
CA ARG A 145 -11.49 -25.87 25.67
C ARG A 145 -11.93 -26.73 24.48
N THR A 146 -13.10 -26.47 23.92
CA THR A 146 -13.57 -27.14 22.70
C THR A 146 -12.61 -26.90 21.52
N LEU A 147 -11.96 -25.73 21.44
CA LEU A 147 -10.88 -25.48 20.48
C LEU A 147 -9.62 -26.32 20.75
N LEU A 148 -9.13 -26.34 21.99
CA LEU A 148 -7.93 -27.08 22.38
C LEU A 148 -8.12 -28.60 22.28
N ASP A 149 -9.26 -29.12 22.75
CA ASP A 149 -9.62 -30.54 22.66
C ASP A 149 -9.74 -30.96 21.17
N PHE A 150 -10.25 -30.09 20.27
CA PHE A 150 -10.21 -30.32 18.82
C PHE A 150 -8.78 -30.30 18.27
N ALA A 151 -7.98 -29.30 18.62
CA ALA A 151 -6.60 -29.16 18.13
C ALA A 151 -5.69 -30.31 18.58
N HIS A 152 -5.89 -30.84 19.79
CA HIS A 152 -5.16 -32.00 20.30
C HIS A 152 -5.66 -33.31 19.68
N THR A 153 -6.92 -33.38 19.25
CA THR A 153 -7.51 -34.53 18.54
C THR A 153 -7.10 -34.60 17.06
N HIS A 154 -7.04 -33.46 16.36
CA HIS A 154 -6.81 -33.39 14.91
C HIS A 154 -5.42 -32.85 14.51
N GLY A 155 -4.65 -32.36 15.47
CA GLY A 155 -3.30 -31.81 15.31
C GLY A 155 -3.26 -30.47 14.59
N TYR A 156 -2.16 -29.74 14.76
CA TYR A 156 -1.85 -28.51 14.01
C TYR A 156 -1.29 -28.80 12.59
N PRO A 157 -1.26 -27.80 11.69
CA PRO A 157 -2.02 -26.55 11.76
C PRO A 157 -3.53 -26.80 11.64
N ILE A 158 -4.31 -25.88 12.19
CA ILE A 158 -5.77 -25.79 12.14
C ILE A 158 -6.15 -24.46 11.48
N MET A 159 -7.43 -24.28 11.17
CA MET A 159 -7.94 -23.14 10.42
C MET A 159 -9.25 -22.67 11.06
N MET A 160 -9.22 -21.46 11.61
CA MET A 160 -10.43 -20.76 12.03
C MET A 160 -11.09 -20.16 10.79
N LYS A 161 -12.39 -20.39 10.62
CA LYS A 161 -13.21 -19.89 9.51
C LYS A 161 -14.44 -19.17 10.04
N ARG A 162 -14.85 -18.12 9.34
CA ARG A 162 -16.12 -17.42 9.59
C ARG A 162 -17.33 -18.12 8.97
N THR A 163 -18.47 -18.01 9.65
CA THR A 163 -19.78 -18.50 9.20
C THR A 163 -20.27 -17.85 7.92
N ASP A 164 -20.11 -16.54 7.78
CA ASP A 164 -20.68 -15.69 6.73
C ASP A 164 -19.75 -15.48 5.52
N GLY A 165 -18.49 -15.91 5.59
CA GLY A 165 -17.46 -15.48 4.65
C GLY A 165 -17.35 -16.32 3.37
N GLY A 166 -17.75 -15.79 2.21
CA GLY A 166 -17.43 -16.34 0.87
C GLY A 166 -16.00 -16.03 0.40
N GLY A 167 -15.54 -16.57 -0.74
CA GLY A 167 -14.35 -16.03 -1.45
C GLY A 167 -12.99 -15.99 -0.71
N GLY A 168 -12.83 -16.70 0.41
CA GLY A 168 -11.63 -16.61 1.26
C GLY A 168 -11.77 -15.73 2.52
N HIS A 169 -12.98 -15.26 2.77
CA HIS A 169 -13.35 -14.40 3.88
C HIS A 169 -13.35 -15.17 5.21
N GLY A 170 -12.57 -14.67 6.16
CA GLY A 170 -12.61 -15.04 7.57
C GLY A 170 -11.66 -16.14 7.98
N ILE A 171 -10.51 -16.25 7.32
CA ILE A 171 -9.65 -17.45 7.40
C ILE A 171 -8.33 -17.16 8.12
N THR A 172 -8.21 -17.60 9.37
CA THR A 172 -6.94 -17.56 10.13
C THR A 172 -6.37 -18.96 10.28
N VAL A 173 -5.14 -19.18 9.81
CA VAL A 173 -4.40 -20.44 10.00
C VAL A 173 -3.59 -20.34 11.28
N VAL A 174 -3.69 -21.37 12.12
CA VAL A 174 -3.12 -21.42 13.48
C VAL A 174 -2.24 -22.66 13.61
N HIS A 175 -1.03 -22.51 14.12
CA HIS A 175 0.05 -23.50 14.06
C HIS A 175 0.39 -24.14 15.40
N ASP A 176 0.00 -23.52 16.52
CA ASP A 176 0.22 -24.04 17.87
C ASP A 176 -0.81 -23.55 18.91
N ASP A 177 -0.66 -24.06 20.13
CA ASP A 177 -1.49 -23.75 21.31
C ASP A 177 -1.41 -22.28 21.76
N GLU A 178 -0.34 -21.55 21.45
CA GLU A 178 -0.20 -20.12 21.81
C GLU A 178 -0.92 -19.24 20.79
N GLU A 179 -0.74 -19.49 19.50
CA GLU A 179 -1.52 -18.85 18.44
C GLU A 179 -3.03 -19.09 18.63
N LEU A 180 -3.44 -20.32 19.00
CA LEU A 180 -4.85 -20.65 19.25
C LEU A 180 -5.43 -19.90 20.46
N ARG A 181 -4.65 -19.75 21.53
CA ARG A 181 -5.05 -18.97 22.72
C ARG A 181 -5.09 -17.48 22.41
N ARG A 182 -4.18 -16.97 21.59
CA ARG A 182 -4.15 -15.57 21.14
C ARG A 182 -5.37 -15.26 20.27
N PHE A 183 -5.69 -16.14 19.32
CA PHE A 183 -6.93 -16.05 18.54
C PHE A 183 -8.16 -16.04 19.47
N TYR A 184 -8.29 -17.01 20.38
CA TYR A 184 -9.42 -17.05 21.31
C TYR A 184 -9.53 -15.75 22.14
N MET A 185 -8.42 -15.28 22.73
CA MET A 185 -8.42 -14.07 23.57
C MET A 185 -8.80 -12.79 22.82
N ASN A 186 -8.46 -12.69 21.52
CA ASN A 186 -8.83 -11.55 20.69
C ASN A 186 -10.31 -11.54 20.29
N HIS A 187 -10.98 -12.70 20.29
CA HIS A 187 -12.36 -12.87 19.83
C HIS A 187 -13.38 -13.21 20.94
N ASP A 188 -12.98 -13.36 22.21
CA ASP A 188 -13.88 -13.76 23.31
C ASP A 188 -14.79 -12.62 23.84
N ALA A 189 -15.94 -12.99 24.39
CA ALA A 189 -17.03 -12.10 24.81
C ALA A 189 -16.75 -11.26 26.08
N LEU A 190 -15.66 -11.53 26.81
CA LEU A 190 -15.17 -10.65 27.90
C LEU A 190 -14.45 -9.40 27.38
N GLN A 191 -13.92 -9.49 26.16
CA GLN A 191 -13.48 -8.36 25.36
C GLN A 191 -14.69 -7.81 24.58
N GLY A 192 -15.50 -8.71 24.00
CA GLY A 192 -16.72 -8.38 23.26
C GLY A 192 -16.81 -8.99 21.86
N GLY A 193 -15.90 -9.91 21.53
CA GLY A 193 -15.68 -10.37 20.17
C GLY A 193 -16.67 -11.42 19.62
N ASP A 194 -16.44 -11.73 18.35
CA ASP A 194 -17.34 -12.48 17.46
C ASP A 194 -17.12 -14.01 17.45
N LEU A 195 -16.63 -14.61 18.54
CA LEU A 195 -16.22 -16.03 18.58
C LEU A 195 -17.30 -17.02 18.07
N LYS A 196 -18.57 -16.77 18.40
CA LYS A 196 -19.72 -17.60 17.97
C LYS A 196 -19.95 -17.60 16.46
N GLU A 197 -19.34 -16.66 15.76
CA GLU A 197 -19.46 -16.48 14.34
C GLU A 197 -18.23 -17.11 13.62
N TYR A 198 -17.40 -17.87 14.35
CA TYR A 198 -16.41 -18.80 13.80
C TYR A 198 -16.78 -20.27 14.03
N PHE A 199 -16.22 -21.10 13.15
CA PHE A 199 -16.01 -22.52 13.36
C PHE A 199 -14.54 -22.88 13.07
N ILE A 200 -14.10 -24.02 13.60
CA ILE A 200 -12.74 -24.55 13.43
C ILE A 200 -12.76 -25.71 12.44
N GLU A 201 -11.78 -25.73 11.52
CA GLU A 201 -11.46 -26.84 10.63
C GLU A 201 -10.00 -27.26 10.75
N LYS A 202 -9.68 -28.46 10.26
CA LYS A 202 -8.31 -28.89 10.00
C LYS A 202 -7.76 -28.17 8.77
N PHE A 203 -6.60 -27.52 8.88
CA PHE A 203 -5.93 -26.95 7.71
C PHE A 203 -5.36 -28.06 6.82
N VAL A 204 -5.54 -27.94 5.50
CA VAL A 204 -5.12 -28.92 4.50
C VAL A 204 -4.15 -28.25 3.52
N ASP A 205 -2.85 -28.36 3.80
CA ASP A 205 -1.78 -27.65 3.07
C ASP A 205 -1.65 -28.00 1.58
N LYS A 206 -1.99 -29.25 1.24
CA LYS A 206 -1.89 -29.79 -0.12
C LYS A 206 -3.20 -30.47 -0.48
N ALA A 207 -4.01 -29.77 -1.25
CA ALA A 207 -5.20 -30.29 -1.91
C ALA A 207 -5.51 -29.46 -3.16
N ARG A 208 -6.34 -30.02 -4.03
CA ARG A 208 -6.92 -29.35 -5.20
C ARG A 208 -8.32 -28.84 -4.85
N HIS A 209 -8.67 -27.67 -5.38
CA HIS A 209 -10.03 -27.15 -5.35
C HIS A 209 -10.75 -27.69 -6.59
N VAL A 210 -11.72 -28.58 -6.38
CA VAL A 210 -12.46 -29.25 -7.44
C VAL A 210 -13.95 -29.03 -7.24
N GLU A 211 -14.66 -28.78 -8.33
CA GLU A 211 -16.07 -28.40 -8.31
C GLU A 211 -16.91 -29.31 -9.20
N THR A 212 -18.22 -29.31 -8.99
CA THR A 212 -19.20 -29.88 -9.91
C THR A 212 -20.26 -28.85 -10.28
N GLN A 213 -20.28 -28.41 -11.53
CA GLN A 213 -21.38 -27.61 -12.08
C GLN A 213 -22.62 -28.48 -12.11
N SER A 214 -23.63 -28.15 -11.31
CA SER A 214 -24.77 -29.02 -11.04
C SER A 214 -26.10 -28.33 -11.37
N GLY A 215 -27.13 -29.14 -11.62
CA GLY A 215 -28.50 -28.66 -11.80
C GLY A 215 -29.53 -29.64 -11.24
N ARG A 216 -30.63 -29.09 -10.74
CA ARG A 216 -31.84 -29.84 -10.32
C ARG A 216 -33.09 -29.08 -10.73
N ASP A 217 -34.10 -29.79 -11.21
CA ASP A 217 -35.40 -29.20 -11.57
C ASP A 217 -36.46 -29.40 -10.48
N SER A 218 -37.62 -28.77 -10.67
CA SER A 218 -38.78 -28.89 -9.77
C SER A 218 -39.42 -30.28 -9.79
N HIS A 219 -39.12 -31.10 -10.81
CA HIS A 219 -39.57 -32.50 -10.92
C HIS A 219 -38.65 -33.46 -10.14
N GLY A 220 -37.48 -32.98 -9.73
CA GLY A 220 -36.52 -33.69 -8.88
C GLY A 220 -35.40 -34.40 -9.64
N ASN A 221 -35.30 -34.24 -10.96
CA ASN A 221 -34.16 -34.72 -11.74
C ASN A 221 -32.89 -33.97 -11.29
N PHE A 222 -31.74 -34.64 -11.27
CA PHE A 222 -30.45 -34.02 -10.95
C PHE A 222 -29.34 -34.52 -11.88
N THR A 223 -28.49 -33.60 -12.34
CA THR A 223 -27.33 -33.87 -13.18
C THR A 223 -26.11 -33.02 -12.78
N VAL A 224 -24.91 -33.53 -13.05
CA VAL A 224 -23.65 -32.76 -13.04
C VAL A 224 -23.25 -32.55 -14.50
N TYR A 225 -23.10 -31.29 -14.89
CA TYR A 225 -22.78 -30.89 -16.26
C TYR A 225 -21.29 -30.99 -16.59
N SER A 226 -20.43 -30.82 -15.59
CA SER A 226 -18.97 -30.99 -15.69
C SER A 226 -18.33 -30.91 -14.31
N THR A 227 -17.12 -31.45 -14.15
CA THR A 227 -16.21 -31.04 -13.08
C THR A 227 -15.37 -29.82 -13.52
N ARG A 228 -14.93 -28.99 -12.56
CA ARG A 228 -13.89 -27.96 -12.79
C ARG A 228 -12.77 -28.12 -11.76
N ASP A 229 -11.55 -27.75 -12.14
CA ASP A 229 -10.46 -27.50 -11.18
C ASP A 229 -10.18 -25.98 -11.13
N CYS A 230 -10.23 -25.45 -9.93
CA CYS A 230 -10.06 -24.03 -9.62
C CYS A 230 -8.91 -23.81 -8.62
N SER A 231 -7.96 -24.75 -8.54
CA SER A 231 -6.81 -24.72 -7.63
C SER A 231 -5.85 -23.57 -7.89
N LEU A 232 -5.88 -22.94 -9.06
CA LEU A 232 -5.00 -21.83 -9.40
C LEU A 232 -5.56 -20.49 -8.93
N GLN A 233 -5.47 -20.29 -7.62
CA GLN A 233 -5.99 -19.15 -6.87
C GLN A 233 -4.89 -18.42 -6.08
N ARG A 234 -5.02 -17.10 -5.91
CA ARG A 234 -4.21 -16.25 -5.03
C ARG A 234 -5.11 -15.75 -3.89
N ARG A 235 -4.77 -16.00 -2.63
CA ARG A 235 -5.59 -15.59 -1.46
C ARG A 235 -7.08 -16.01 -1.59
N ASN A 236 -7.33 -17.13 -2.28
CA ASN A 236 -8.64 -17.68 -2.65
C ASN A 236 -9.39 -16.98 -3.80
N GLN A 237 -8.86 -15.89 -4.38
CA GLN A 237 -9.34 -15.39 -5.68
C GLN A 237 -8.84 -16.31 -6.79
N LYS A 238 -9.78 -16.93 -7.52
CA LYS A 238 -9.51 -17.83 -8.66
C LYS A 238 -9.01 -17.00 -9.86
N LEU A 239 -8.07 -17.54 -10.64
CA LEU A 239 -7.41 -16.82 -11.75
C LEU A 239 -7.33 -17.63 -13.07
N VAL A 240 -7.20 -18.96 -12.94
CA VAL A 240 -7.27 -19.90 -14.06
C VAL A 240 -8.06 -21.11 -13.61
N GLU A 241 -9.01 -21.51 -14.44
CA GLU A 241 -9.95 -22.61 -14.20
C GLU A 241 -9.91 -23.58 -15.38
N GLU A 242 -10.11 -24.88 -15.13
CA GLU A 242 -10.09 -25.89 -16.18
C GLU A 242 -11.20 -26.95 -16.05
N ALA A 243 -11.78 -27.34 -17.19
CA ALA A 243 -12.82 -28.36 -17.28
C ALA A 243 -12.54 -29.37 -18.41
N PRO A 244 -12.84 -30.67 -18.24
CA PRO A 244 -13.12 -31.32 -16.95
C PRO A 244 -11.90 -31.28 -16.02
N ALA A 245 -12.13 -31.34 -14.71
CA ALA A 245 -11.04 -31.38 -13.71
C ALA A 245 -10.10 -32.58 -13.99
N PRO A 246 -8.83 -32.36 -14.36
CA PRO A 246 -8.00 -33.43 -14.94
C PRO A 246 -7.41 -34.35 -13.86
N PHE A 247 -6.90 -35.52 -14.26
CA PHE A 247 -6.16 -36.43 -13.38
C PHE A 247 -6.93 -36.89 -12.11
N LEU A 248 -8.26 -36.94 -12.17
CA LEU A 248 -9.11 -37.57 -11.13
C LEU A 248 -9.42 -39.02 -11.53
N SER A 249 -9.58 -39.92 -10.55
CA SER A 249 -10.06 -41.28 -10.82
C SER A 249 -11.58 -41.30 -10.98
N GLU A 250 -12.11 -42.31 -11.68
CA GLU A 250 -13.56 -42.55 -11.81
C GLU A 250 -14.24 -42.66 -10.44
N GLU A 251 -13.56 -43.23 -9.44
CA GLU A 251 -14.01 -43.34 -8.06
C GLU A 251 -14.23 -41.96 -7.41
N ILE A 252 -13.29 -41.02 -7.64
CA ILE A 252 -13.39 -39.63 -7.15
C ILE A 252 -14.50 -38.88 -7.88
N ILE A 253 -14.61 -39.03 -9.20
CA ILE A 253 -15.67 -38.40 -10.02
C ILE A 253 -17.05 -38.89 -9.57
N SER A 254 -17.24 -40.20 -9.44
CA SER A 254 -18.48 -40.80 -8.93
C SER A 254 -18.81 -40.34 -7.50
N THR A 255 -17.78 -40.12 -6.65
CA THR A 255 -17.95 -39.59 -5.29
C THR A 255 -18.43 -38.14 -5.32
N LEU A 256 -17.84 -37.29 -6.16
CA LEU A 256 -18.23 -35.89 -6.36
C LEU A 256 -19.67 -35.77 -6.87
N GLU A 257 -20.05 -36.59 -7.86
CA GLU A 257 -21.42 -36.64 -8.39
C GLU A 257 -22.44 -37.09 -7.34
N GLU A 258 -22.13 -38.15 -6.58
CA GLU A 258 -23.03 -38.64 -5.55
C GLU A 258 -23.20 -37.60 -4.43
N TYR A 259 -22.12 -36.98 -3.97
CA TYR A 259 -22.16 -35.98 -2.92
C TYR A 259 -22.99 -34.76 -3.34
N SER A 260 -22.82 -34.29 -4.59
CA SER A 260 -23.60 -33.16 -5.11
C SER A 260 -25.08 -33.49 -5.28
N ARG A 261 -25.41 -34.70 -5.74
CA ARG A 261 -26.79 -35.20 -5.80
C ARG A 261 -27.43 -35.21 -4.41
N ARG A 262 -26.71 -35.72 -3.41
CA ARG A 262 -27.17 -35.78 -2.02
C ARG A 262 -27.39 -34.39 -1.43
N LEU A 263 -26.48 -33.43 -1.64
CA LEU A 263 -26.61 -32.04 -1.21
C LEU A 263 -27.85 -31.36 -1.81
N PHE A 264 -27.96 -31.34 -3.14
CA PHE A 264 -29.09 -30.71 -3.85
C PHE A 264 -30.45 -31.33 -3.46
N THR A 265 -30.51 -32.66 -3.31
CA THR A 265 -31.72 -33.35 -2.86
C THR A 265 -32.08 -32.99 -1.41
N THR A 266 -31.08 -32.81 -0.54
CA THR A 266 -31.25 -32.61 0.90
C THR A 266 -31.80 -31.23 1.26
N VAL A 267 -31.59 -30.21 0.43
CA VAL A 267 -32.17 -28.85 0.59
C VAL A 267 -33.33 -28.57 -0.37
N GLY A 268 -33.72 -29.54 -1.19
CA GLY A 268 -34.77 -29.37 -2.21
C GLY A 268 -34.41 -28.40 -3.34
N TYR A 269 -33.11 -28.21 -3.60
CA TYR A 269 -32.56 -27.21 -4.53
C TYR A 269 -33.20 -27.25 -5.92
N VAL A 270 -33.51 -26.10 -6.52
CA VAL A 270 -33.99 -25.99 -7.91
C VAL A 270 -33.15 -24.94 -8.64
N GLY A 271 -32.88 -25.15 -9.93
CA GLY A 271 -31.99 -24.31 -10.74
C GLY A 271 -30.58 -24.88 -10.85
N LEU A 272 -29.64 -24.02 -11.25
CA LEU A 272 -28.20 -24.33 -11.31
C LEU A 272 -27.47 -23.87 -10.05
N GLY A 273 -26.39 -24.57 -9.70
CA GLY A 273 -25.45 -24.18 -8.65
C GLY A 273 -24.17 -25.02 -8.70
N THR A 274 -23.18 -24.65 -7.89
CA THR A 274 -21.90 -25.37 -7.81
C THR A 274 -21.70 -25.96 -6.43
N CYS A 275 -21.36 -27.25 -6.32
CA CYS A 275 -20.75 -27.80 -5.12
C CYS A 275 -19.23 -27.65 -5.22
N GLU A 276 -18.61 -27.03 -4.21
CA GLU A 276 -17.17 -26.86 -4.10
C GLU A 276 -16.59 -27.92 -3.15
N PHE A 277 -15.50 -28.56 -3.56
CA PHE A 277 -14.84 -29.65 -2.82
C PHE A 277 -13.33 -29.46 -2.77
N MET A 278 -12.72 -30.01 -1.71
CA MET A 278 -11.28 -30.11 -1.56
C MET A 278 -10.84 -31.56 -1.71
N VAL A 279 -10.07 -31.84 -2.76
CA VAL A 279 -9.58 -33.18 -3.11
C VAL A 279 -8.10 -33.31 -2.72
N THR A 280 -7.83 -34.24 -1.81
CA THR A 280 -6.48 -34.46 -1.25
C THR A 280 -5.64 -35.43 -2.10
N PRO A 281 -4.29 -35.38 -2.03
CA PRO A 281 -3.39 -36.28 -2.77
C PRO A 281 -3.56 -37.78 -2.48
N ASN A 282 -4.29 -38.16 -1.42
CA ASN A 282 -4.66 -39.55 -1.11
C ASN A 282 -6.14 -39.85 -1.44
N GLY A 283 -6.74 -39.09 -2.37
CA GLY A 283 -8.05 -39.37 -2.96
C GLY A 283 -9.26 -39.07 -2.07
N LYS A 284 -9.09 -38.45 -0.90
CA LYS A 284 -10.25 -38.05 -0.08
C LYS A 284 -10.87 -36.77 -0.61
N VAL A 285 -12.18 -36.84 -0.82
CA VAL A 285 -13.06 -35.71 -1.17
C VAL A 285 -13.66 -35.14 0.12
N TYR A 286 -13.50 -33.84 0.34
CA TYR A 286 -14.14 -33.11 1.43
C TYR A 286 -15.00 -31.97 0.88
N PHE A 287 -16.22 -31.82 1.39
CA PHE A 287 -17.08 -30.69 1.05
C PHE A 287 -16.57 -29.37 1.65
N LEU A 288 -16.65 -28.29 0.85
CA LEU A 288 -16.36 -26.91 1.25
C LEU A 288 -17.65 -26.10 1.41
N GLU A 289 -18.38 -25.89 0.31
CA GLU A 289 -19.59 -25.04 0.23
C GLU A 289 -20.44 -25.40 -0.99
N VAL A 290 -21.70 -24.94 -1.03
CA VAL A 290 -22.51 -24.92 -2.27
C VAL A 290 -22.74 -23.46 -2.63
N ASN A 291 -22.28 -23.02 -3.79
CA ASN A 291 -22.55 -21.69 -4.32
C ASN A 291 -23.91 -21.72 -5.05
N PRO A 292 -24.98 -21.08 -4.52
CA PRO A 292 -26.36 -21.33 -4.92
C PRO A 292 -26.79 -20.45 -6.10
N ARG A 293 -25.94 -20.34 -7.12
CA ARG A 293 -26.01 -19.34 -8.20
C ARG A 293 -25.18 -19.77 -9.42
N LEU A 294 -25.16 -18.93 -10.45
CA LEU A 294 -24.13 -19.03 -11.49
C LEU A 294 -22.75 -18.60 -10.94
N GLN A 295 -21.68 -19.09 -11.54
CA GLN A 295 -20.31 -18.70 -11.25
C GLN A 295 -19.66 -18.04 -12.47
N VAL A 296 -18.53 -17.37 -12.27
CA VAL A 296 -17.81 -16.64 -13.34
C VAL A 296 -17.33 -17.65 -14.38
N GLU A 297 -16.71 -18.69 -13.85
CA GLU A 297 -16.14 -19.89 -14.44
C GLU A 297 -17.18 -20.90 -14.98
N HIS A 298 -18.45 -20.50 -15.16
CA HIS A 298 -19.45 -21.36 -15.82
C HIS A 298 -19.08 -21.66 -17.28
N THR A 299 -18.30 -20.78 -17.93
CA THR A 299 -18.02 -20.84 -19.37
C THR A 299 -17.28 -22.12 -19.78
N VAL A 300 -16.29 -22.59 -19.01
CA VAL A 300 -15.58 -23.85 -19.31
C VAL A 300 -16.52 -25.05 -19.24
N SER A 301 -17.54 -25.00 -18.38
CA SER A 301 -18.60 -26.00 -18.31
C SER A 301 -19.53 -25.95 -19.53
N GLU A 302 -19.83 -24.75 -20.05
CA GLU A 302 -20.57 -24.58 -21.31
C GLU A 302 -19.78 -25.14 -22.50
N GLU A 303 -18.48 -24.88 -22.58
CA GLU A 303 -17.63 -25.31 -23.67
C GLU A 303 -17.48 -26.85 -23.74
N VAL A 304 -17.28 -27.53 -22.59
CA VAL A 304 -17.14 -28.99 -22.59
C VAL A 304 -18.46 -29.74 -22.66
N SER A 305 -19.58 -29.18 -22.20
CA SER A 305 -20.91 -29.80 -22.34
C SER A 305 -21.59 -29.45 -23.67
N GLY A 306 -21.31 -28.27 -24.24
CA GLY A 306 -22.06 -27.69 -25.35
C GLY A 306 -23.44 -27.14 -24.96
N LEU A 307 -23.65 -26.82 -23.67
CA LEU A 307 -24.90 -26.26 -23.15
C LEU A 307 -24.76 -24.76 -22.80
N ASP A 308 -25.79 -23.99 -23.12
CA ASP A 308 -25.98 -22.61 -22.62
C ASP A 308 -26.57 -22.70 -21.20
N LEU A 309 -25.75 -22.47 -20.17
CA LEU A 309 -26.16 -22.63 -18.78
C LEU A 309 -27.10 -21.52 -18.32
N VAL A 310 -27.02 -20.31 -18.89
CA VAL A 310 -28.00 -19.25 -18.59
C VAL A 310 -29.40 -19.63 -19.11
N ARG A 311 -29.46 -20.24 -20.30
CA ARG A 311 -30.71 -20.76 -20.89
C ARG A 311 -31.28 -21.90 -20.08
N GLU A 312 -30.42 -22.80 -19.60
CA GLU A 312 -30.79 -23.89 -18.70
C GLU A 312 -31.32 -23.34 -17.36
N GLN A 313 -30.71 -22.29 -16.80
CA GLN A 313 -31.16 -21.61 -15.59
C GLN A 313 -32.58 -21.01 -15.77
N LEU A 314 -32.82 -20.35 -16.91
CA LEU A 314 -34.14 -19.80 -17.27
C LEU A 314 -35.19 -20.90 -17.53
N ASN A 315 -34.83 -21.99 -18.19
CA ASN A 315 -35.70 -23.14 -18.43
C ASN A 315 -36.17 -23.81 -17.12
N ILE A 316 -35.24 -24.02 -16.19
CA ILE A 316 -35.54 -24.63 -14.88
C ILE A 316 -36.38 -23.67 -14.03
N ALA A 317 -36.06 -22.37 -14.00
CA ALA A 317 -36.85 -21.36 -13.28
C ALA A 317 -38.28 -21.22 -13.83
N ALA A 318 -38.48 -21.42 -15.13
CA ALA A 318 -39.81 -21.53 -15.77
C ALA A 318 -40.59 -22.81 -15.39
N GLY A 319 -40.01 -23.72 -14.61
CA GLY A 319 -40.60 -25.01 -14.23
C GLY A 319 -40.46 -26.12 -15.28
N GLY A 320 -39.53 -25.97 -16.23
CA GLY A 320 -39.16 -27.02 -17.18
C GLY A 320 -38.44 -28.20 -16.53
N GLU A 321 -38.32 -29.30 -17.27
CA GLU A 321 -37.37 -30.38 -16.96
C GLU A 321 -35.95 -29.96 -17.36
N LEU A 322 -34.94 -30.41 -16.62
CA LEU A 322 -33.55 -30.09 -16.94
C LEU A 322 -33.01 -30.87 -18.14
N THR A 323 -32.06 -30.27 -18.85
CA THR A 323 -31.28 -30.95 -19.89
C THR A 323 -30.32 -31.94 -19.22
N ARG A 324 -30.50 -33.24 -19.47
CA ARG A 324 -29.52 -34.25 -18.99
C ARG A 324 -28.13 -33.95 -19.55
N ALA A 325 -27.11 -33.95 -18.69
CA ALA A 325 -25.74 -33.70 -19.10
C ALA A 325 -25.28 -34.64 -20.25
N PRO A 326 -24.75 -34.08 -21.36
CA PRO A 326 -24.18 -34.84 -22.47
C PRO A 326 -22.76 -35.34 -22.13
N GLU A 327 -22.22 -36.21 -22.98
CA GLU A 327 -20.82 -36.62 -22.92
C GLU A 327 -19.87 -35.42 -23.16
N LEU A 328 -18.86 -35.27 -22.31
CA LEU A 328 -17.95 -34.12 -22.31
C LEU A 328 -17.03 -34.11 -23.52
N ARG A 329 -16.79 -32.90 -24.06
CA ARG A 329 -16.08 -32.67 -25.32
C ARG A 329 -14.77 -31.95 -25.07
N GLY A 330 -13.68 -32.71 -25.08
CA GLY A 330 -12.33 -32.16 -25.00
C GLY A 330 -11.99 -31.57 -23.64
N HIS A 331 -11.31 -30.43 -23.64
CA HIS A 331 -10.84 -29.72 -22.44
C HIS A 331 -10.84 -28.21 -22.69
N SER A 332 -11.23 -27.42 -21.70
CA SER A 332 -11.30 -25.95 -21.78
C SER A 332 -10.65 -25.28 -20.56
N PHE A 333 -9.95 -24.16 -20.82
CA PHE A 333 -9.40 -23.27 -19.79
C PHE A 333 -10.12 -21.92 -19.81
N GLU A 334 -10.46 -21.36 -18.65
CA GLU A 334 -10.75 -19.92 -18.50
C GLU A 334 -9.53 -19.22 -17.92
N LEU A 335 -9.27 -18.00 -18.41
CA LEU A 335 -8.25 -17.08 -17.90
C LEU A 335 -8.96 -15.79 -17.50
N ARG A 336 -8.93 -15.42 -16.21
CA ARG A 336 -9.52 -14.15 -15.74
C ARG A 336 -8.59 -12.99 -16.08
N ILE A 337 -9.07 -12.07 -16.91
CA ILE A 337 -8.31 -10.89 -17.34
C ILE A 337 -8.66 -9.72 -16.41
N THR A 338 -7.92 -9.63 -15.30
CA THR A 338 -8.04 -8.54 -14.33
C THR A 338 -7.13 -7.35 -14.65
N SER A 339 -7.44 -6.17 -14.12
CA SER A 339 -6.60 -4.96 -14.18
C SER A 339 -5.51 -4.96 -13.09
N GLU A 340 -4.88 -6.10 -12.84
CA GLU A 340 -3.97 -6.32 -11.71
C GLU A 340 -2.52 -6.53 -12.16
N ASP A 341 -1.57 -6.00 -11.40
CA ASP A 341 -0.14 -6.05 -11.73
C ASP A 341 0.60 -7.19 -11.01
N PRO A 342 1.10 -8.24 -11.71
CA PRO A 342 1.90 -9.30 -11.10
C PRO A 342 3.16 -8.81 -10.40
N ALA A 343 3.78 -7.71 -10.85
CA ALA A 343 5.01 -7.18 -10.29
C ALA A 343 4.82 -6.64 -8.86
N THR A 344 3.64 -6.11 -8.57
CA THR A 344 3.19 -5.68 -7.23
C THR A 344 2.40 -6.79 -6.50
N ASN A 345 2.56 -8.05 -6.90
CA ASN A 345 1.83 -9.21 -6.38
C ASN A 345 0.30 -9.05 -6.56
N LEU A 346 -0.15 -8.84 -7.80
CA LEU A 346 -1.55 -8.67 -8.21
C LEU A 346 -2.32 -7.67 -7.32
N THR A 347 -1.82 -6.44 -7.27
CA THR A 347 -2.57 -5.29 -6.76
C THR A 347 -3.41 -4.67 -7.89
N PRO A 348 -4.68 -4.29 -7.64
CA PRO A 348 -5.51 -3.63 -8.64
C PRO A 348 -4.96 -2.28 -9.09
N GLY A 349 -4.87 -2.09 -10.41
CA GLY A 349 -4.63 -0.82 -11.08
C GLY A 349 -5.90 -0.24 -11.70
N SER A 350 -5.84 1.03 -12.06
CA SER A 350 -6.91 1.77 -12.75
C SER A 350 -6.34 2.60 -13.90
N GLY A 351 -7.18 2.92 -14.89
CA GLY A 351 -6.73 3.62 -16.11
C GLY A 351 -7.67 3.41 -17.30
N THR A 352 -7.38 4.11 -18.39
CA THR A 352 -8.13 4.01 -19.66
C THR A 352 -7.50 2.95 -20.57
N LEU A 353 -8.35 2.15 -21.22
CA LEU A 353 -7.95 1.07 -22.11
C LEU A 353 -7.53 1.63 -23.48
N GLU A 354 -6.28 2.10 -23.58
CA GLU A 354 -5.72 2.75 -24.78
C GLU A 354 -5.87 1.87 -26.03
N LYS A 355 -5.70 0.55 -25.88
CA LYS A 355 -5.84 -0.45 -26.95
C LYS A 355 -6.19 -1.82 -26.38
N ILE A 356 -7.14 -2.49 -27.02
CA ILE A 356 -7.49 -3.89 -26.77
C ILE A 356 -7.48 -4.63 -28.10
N GLN A 357 -6.81 -5.77 -28.14
CA GLN A 357 -6.87 -6.74 -29.23
C GLN A 357 -7.15 -8.12 -28.63
N TRP A 358 -8.41 -8.52 -28.67
CA TRP A 358 -8.83 -9.85 -28.23
C TRP A 358 -8.33 -10.93 -29.23
N PRO A 359 -7.81 -12.07 -28.74
CA PRO A 359 -7.37 -13.19 -29.57
C PRO A 359 -8.55 -13.92 -30.18
N ALA A 360 -8.32 -14.65 -31.27
CA ALA A 360 -9.40 -15.20 -32.10
C ALA A 360 -9.07 -16.57 -32.72
N GLY A 361 -10.02 -17.11 -33.47
CA GLY A 361 -9.90 -18.38 -34.19
C GLY A 361 -10.56 -19.56 -33.49
N PRO A 362 -10.39 -20.80 -34.03
CA PRO A 362 -11.10 -21.97 -33.53
C PRO A 362 -10.78 -22.31 -32.08
N GLY A 363 -11.83 -22.54 -31.27
CA GLY A 363 -11.68 -22.86 -29.85
C GLY A 363 -11.18 -21.71 -28.99
N VAL A 364 -11.53 -20.47 -29.35
CA VAL A 364 -11.32 -19.28 -28.52
C VAL A 364 -12.65 -18.54 -28.38
N ARG A 365 -13.07 -18.29 -27.14
CA ARG A 365 -14.26 -17.52 -26.77
C ARG A 365 -13.84 -16.39 -25.84
N ILE A 366 -14.52 -15.24 -25.96
CA ILE A 366 -14.19 -14.00 -25.24
C ILE A 366 -15.48 -13.43 -24.64
N ASP A 367 -15.57 -13.48 -23.32
CA ASP A 367 -16.69 -12.95 -22.56
C ASP A 367 -16.17 -11.73 -21.77
N THR A 368 -16.60 -10.53 -22.13
CA THR A 368 -16.07 -9.26 -21.61
C THR A 368 -17.15 -8.18 -21.59
N GLY A 369 -17.05 -7.27 -20.62
CA GLY A 369 -17.94 -6.12 -20.48
C GLY A 369 -17.37 -4.78 -20.94
N VAL A 370 -16.14 -4.73 -21.48
CA VAL A 370 -15.41 -3.48 -21.78
C VAL A 370 -14.90 -3.39 -23.22
N GLU A 371 -14.70 -2.16 -23.69
CA GLU A 371 -14.17 -1.83 -25.01
C GLU A 371 -12.92 -0.92 -24.95
N GLN A 372 -12.25 -0.76 -26.10
CA GLN A 372 -11.14 0.19 -26.23
C GLN A 372 -11.65 1.62 -26.04
N GLY A 373 -11.06 2.35 -25.09
CA GLY A 373 -11.49 3.68 -24.66
C GLY A 373 -12.27 3.70 -23.34
N ASP A 374 -12.74 2.55 -22.84
CA ASP A 374 -13.34 2.49 -21.50
C ASP A 374 -12.29 2.75 -20.41
N THR A 375 -12.74 3.23 -19.26
CA THR A 375 -11.87 3.54 -18.12
C THR A 375 -12.21 2.66 -16.93
N ILE A 376 -11.24 1.85 -16.50
CA ILE A 376 -11.37 0.96 -15.34
C ILE A 376 -11.23 1.81 -14.07
N SER A 377 -12.32 1.89 -13.33
CA SER A 377 -12.43 2.61 -12.05
C SER A 377 -12.08 1.66 -10.89
N PRO A 378 -11.28 2.09 -9.89
CA PRO A 378 -10.94 1.27 -8.72
C PRO A 378 -12.11 1.05 -7.75
N LYS A 379 -13.31 1.56 -8.07
CA LYS A 379 -14.56 1.26 -7.33
C LYS A 379 -15.17 -0.10 -7.72
N PHE A 380 -14.86 -0.62 -8.91
CA PHE A 380 -15.47 -1.83 -9.48
C PHE A 380 -14.47 -2.99 -9.61
N ASP A 381 -15.00 -4.14 -10.05
CA ASP A 381 -14.23 -5.38 -10.20
C ASP A 381 -13.03 -5.15 -11.13
N SER A 382 -11.87 -5.68 -10.73
CA SER A 382 -10.67 -5.64 -11.56
C SER A 382 -10.87 -6.48 -12.83
N MET A 383 -11.78 -7.46 -12.83
CA MET A 383 -12.08 -8.31 -13.98
C MET A 383 -12.73 -7.54 -15.15
N MET A 384 -11.93 -7.33 -16.19
CA MET A 384 -12.35 -6.72 -17.46
C MET A 384 -13.03 -7.73 -18.40
N GLY A 385 -12.67 -9.00 -18.27
CA GLY A 385 -13.24 -10.09 -19.06
C GLY A 385 -12.51 -11.41 -18.84
N LYS A 386 -12.88 -12.38 -19.65
CA LYS A 386 -12.50 -13.79 -19.54
C LYS A 386 -12.10 -14.27 -20.91
N VAL A 387 -10.98 -15.00 -20.99
CA VAL A 387 -10.50 -15.63 -22.22
C VAL A 387 -10.63 -17.13 -22.06
N ILE A 388 -11.53 -17.73 -22.84
CA ILE A 388 -11.89 -19.14 -22.75
C ILE A 388 -11.26 -19.86 -23.94
N VAL A 389 -10.54 -20.96 -23.67
CA VAL A 389 -9.72 -21.66 -24.66
C VAL A 389 -9.99 -23.17 -24.62
N THR A 390 -10.72 -23.65 -25.62
CA THR A 390 -11.23 -25.02 -25.71
C THR A 390 -10.49 -25.80 -26.81
N ALA A 391 -10.10 -27.04 -26.53
CA ALA A 391 -9.48 -27.94 -27.49
C ALA A 391 -9.86 -29.41 -27.27
N GLN A 392 -9.37 -30.27 -28.18
CA GLN A 392 -9.68 -31.70 -28.24
C GLN A 392 -9.18 -32.51 -27.02
N ASN A 393 -8.19 -32.00 -26.30
CA ASN A 393 -7.66 -32.54 -25.05
C ASN A 393 -6.86 -31.44 -24.33
N ARG A 394 -6.42 -31.71 -23.09
CA ARG A 394 -5.70 -30.74 -22.24
C ARG A 394 -4.39 -30.23 -22.85
N LEU A 395 -3.61 -31.08 -23.54
CA LEU A 395 -2.32 -30.69 -24.13
C LEU A 395 -2.53 -29.75 -25.33
N ASP A 396 -3.49 -30.07 -26.20
CA ASP A 396 -3.90 -29.17 -27.29
C ASP A 396 -4.49 -27.85 -26.75
N ALA A 397 -5.16 -27.88 -25.60
CA ALA A 397 -5.70 -26.68 -24.94
C ALA A 397 -4.57 -25.81 -24.36
N VAL A 398 -3.57 -26.40 -23.67
CA VAL A 398 -2.34 -25.71 -23.22
C VAL A 398 -1.59 -25.08 -24.40
N ALA A 399 -1.41 -25.81 -25.50
CA ALA A 399 -0.79 -25.30 -26.72
C ALA A 399 -1.58 -24.13 -27.34
N ARG A 400 -2.92 -24.20 -27.27
CA ARG A 400 -3.82 -23.12 -27.75
C ARG A 400 -3.79 -21.91 -26.83
N VAL A 401 -3.73 -22.09 -25.51
CA VAL A 401 -3.55 -20.99 -24.52
C VAL A 401 -2.23 -20.25 -24.77
N ARG A 402 -1.14 -20.97 -25.03
CA ARG A 402 0.16 -20.35 -25.39
C ARG A 402 0.03 -19.41 -26.59
N ARG A 403 -0.61 -19.85 -27.68
CA ARG A 403 -0.93 -19.00 -28.86
C ARG A 403 -1.80 -17.80 -28.47
N VAL A 404 -2.90 -18.05 -27.76
CA VAL A 404 -3.91 -17.05 -27.37
C VAL A 404 -3.29 -15.94 -26.51
N LEU A 405 -2.41 -16.28 -25.57
CA LEU A 405 -1.67 -15.32 -24.75
C LEU A 405 -0.66 -14.48 -25.58
N ASP A 406 -0.11 -15.02 -26.67
CA ASP A 406 0.78 -14.28 -27.58
C ASP A 406 0.02 -13.45 -28.64
N GLU A 407 -1.28 -13.71 -28.87
CA GLU A 407 -2.17 -12.90 -29.71
C GLU A 407 -2.94 -11.80 -28.95
N LEU A 408 -3.16 -11.98 -27.65
CA LEU A 408 -3.85 -11.04 -26.77
C LEU A 408 -2.97 -9.81 -26.46
N VAL A 409 -3.51 -8.62 -26.71
CA VAL A 409 -2.86 -7.34 -26.36
C VAL A 409 -3.84 -6.45 -25.61
N ILE A 410 -3.44 -5.96 -24.44
CA ILE A 410 -4.15 -4.93 -23.66
C ILE A 410 -3.12 -3.88 -23.24
N GLU A 411 -3.44 -2.61 -23.48
CA GLU A 411 -2.56 -1.47 -23.22
C GLU A 411 -3.34 -0.37 -22.47
N GLY A 412 -2.68 0.28 -21.50
CA GLY A 412 -3.25 1.36 -20.68
C GLY A 412 -3.51 0.98 -19.21
N VAL A 413 -3.62 -0.32 -18.90
CA VAL A 413 -3.71 -0.85 -17.52
C VAL A 413 -2.79 -2.07 -17.36
N PRO A 414 -2.29 -2.38 -16.14
CA PRO A 414 -1.60 -3.64 -15.88
C PRO A 414 -2.56 -4.84 -15.95
N THR A 415 -2.03 -6.04 -16.21
CA THR A 415 -2.82 -7.28 -16.33
C THR A 415 -2.04 -8.53 -15.90
N PRO A 416 -2.71 -9.64 -15.52
CA PRO A 416 -2.06 -10.92 -15.18
C PRO A 416 -1.48 -11.68 -16.38
N ILE A 417 -1.62 -11.16 -17.61
CA ILE A 417 -1.18 -11.84 -18.86
C ILE A 417 0.28 -12.32 -18.80
N PRO A 418 1.28 -11.56 -18.28
CA PRO A 418 2.66 -12.04 -18.18
C PRO A 418 2.79 -13.25 -17.25
N LEU A 419 2.07 -13.26 -16.13
CA LEU A 419 2.06 -14.36 -15.17
C LEU A 419 1.44 -15.63 -15.78
N PHE A 420 0.35 -15.48 -16.56
CA PHE A 420 -0.22 -16.60 -17.32
C PHE A 420 0.78 -17.18 -18.35
N LYS A 421 1.62 -16.35 -18.98
CA LYS A 421 2.69 -16.84 -19.86
C LYS A 421 3.78 -17.61 -19.11
N GLU A 422 4.04 -17.33 -17.84
CA GLU A 422 4.94 -18.15 -17.02
C GLU A 422 4.27 -19.48 -16.60
N ILE A 423 3.03 -19.42 -16.10
CA ILE A 423 2.24 -20.59 -15.67
C ILE A 423 2.10 -21.63 -16.79
N PHE A 424 1.66 -21.22 -17.98
CA PHE A 424 1.51 -22.11 -19.14
C PHE A 424 2.86 -22.48 -19.80
N ARG A 425 4.00 -22.13 -19.20
CA ARG A 425 5.35 -22.63 -19.56
C ARG A 425 5.97 -23.50 -18.46
N ASN A 426 5.23 -23.81 -17.39
CA ASN A 426 5.71 -24.62 -16.28
C ASN A 426 5.10 -26.03 -16.29
N ASP A 427 5.96 -27.04 -16.40
CA ASP A 427 5.60 -28.45 -16.52
C ASP A 427 4.86 -29.01 -15.29
N ASP A 428 5.05 -28.41 -14.10
CA ASP A 428 4.28 -28.77 -12.89
C ASP A 428 2.77 -28.49 -13.02
N PHE A 429 2.39 -27.54 -13.88
CA PHE A 429 1.00 -27.18 -14.19
C PHE A 429 0.50 -27.81 -15.49
N THR A 430 1.33 -27.86 -16.54
CA THR A 430 0.92 -28.44 -17.83
C THR A 430 0.95 -29.98 -17.84
N ALA A 431 1.74 -30.59 -16.93
CA ALA A 431 2.05 -32.02 -16.88
C ALA A 431 2.72 -32.54 -18.17
N GLU A 432 3.49 -31.67 -18.83
CA GLU A 432 4.33 -32.02 -19.99
C GLU A 432 5.69 -32.59 -19.55
N HIS A 433 6.50 -33.00 -20.53
CA HIS A 433 7.89 -33.46 -20.36
C HIS A 433 8.14 -34.59 -19.33
N GLY A 434 7.08 -35.25 -18.84
CA GLY A 434 7.14 -36.31 -17.83
C GLY A 434 6.95 -35.82 -16.39
N HIS A 435 6.61 -34.54 -16.17
CA HIS A 435 6.28 -34.02 -14.85
C HIS A 435 4.89 -34.51 -14.39
N PRO A 436 4.71 -34.89 -13.12
CA PRO A 436 3.39 -35.12 -12.55
C PRO A 436 2.69 -33.78 -12.30
N PHE A 437 1.36 -33.74 -12.45
CA PHE A 437 0.56 -32.57 -12.11
C PHE A 437 0.67 -32.25 -10.61
N ALA A 438 1.35 -31.15 -10.27
CA ALA A 438 1.77 -30.83 -8.89
C ALA A 438 0.99 -29.66 -8.27
N VAL A 439 -0.04 -29.17 -8.96
CA VAL A 439 -0.83 -27.99 -8.56
C VAL A 439 -1.63 -28.26 -7.28
N SER A 440 -1.65 -27.26 -6.41
CA SER A 440 -2.54 -27.18 -5.24
C SER A 440 -2.99 -25.73 -5.04
N THR A 441 -3.97 -25.52 -4.15
CA THR A 441 -4.47 -24.19 -3.74
C THR A 441 -3.42 -23.21 -3.19
N LYS A 442 -2.17 -23.67 -3.00
CA LYS A 442 -1.02 -22.85 -2.60
C LYS A 442 0.18 -22.90 -3.56
N TRP A 443 0.07 -23.59 -4.71
CA TRP A 443 1.16 -23.68 -5.69
C TRP A 443 1.47 -22.32 -6.35
N LEU A 444 0.45 -21.54 -6.75
CA LEU A 444 0.64 -20.23 -7.37
C LEU A 444 1.43 -19.27 -6.46
N GLU A 445 1.00 -19.18 -5.19
CA GLU A 445 1.65 -18.36 -4.17
C GLU A 445 3.11 -18.80 -3.95
N ARG A 446 3.34 -20.12 -3.82
CA ARG A 446 4.67 -20.70 -3.56
C ARG A 446 5.66 -20.55 -4.71
N THR A 447 5.20 -20.63 -5.96
CA THR A 447 6.06 -20.73 -7.14
C THR A 447 6.38 -19.37 -7.77
N TYR A 448 5.42 -18.42 -7.77
CA TYR A 448 5.57 -17.13 -8.46
C TYR A 448 5.53 -15.92 -7.53
N LEU A 449 4.59 -15.90 -6.58
CA LEU A 449 4.30 -14.72 -5.75
C LEU A 449 5.19 -14.61 -4.50
N ASN A 450 5.92 -15.67 -4.15
CA ASN A 450 6.92 -15.72 -3.08
C ASN A 450 8.25 -15.00 -3.42
N ARG A 451 8.23 -14.03 -4.35
CA ARG A 451 9.38 -13.17 -4.69
C ARG A 451 9.16 -11.78 -4.09
N THR A 452 10.24 -11.09 -3.74
CA THR A 452 10.18 -9.67 -3.38
C THR A 452 9.45 -8.90 -4.49
N PRO A 453 8.38 -8.13 -4.19
CA PRO A 453 7.69 -7.35 -5.21
C PRO A 453 8.66 -6.43 -5.94
N ALA A 454 8.49 -6.29 -7.25
CA ALA A 454 9.31 -5.40 -8.03
C ALA A 454 8.76 -3.97 -7.91
N SER A 455 9.10 -3.29 -6.80
CA SER A 455 8.82 -1.87 -6.54
C SER A 455 9.67 -0.95 -7.43
N ALA A 456 9.56 -1.15 -8.75
CA ALA A 456 10.24 -0.37 -9.78
C ALA A 456 9.41 -0.33 -11.08
N ALA A 457 8.73 0.81 -11.30
CA ALA A 457 8.15 1.25 -12.58
C ALA A 457 6.96 0.46 -13.19
N SER A 458 5.79 0.51 -12.53
CA SER A 458 4.48 0.41 -13.22
C SER A 458 3.76 1.77 -13.19
N GLY A 459 4.10 2.65 -14.16
CA GLY A 459 3.64 4.05 -14.19
C GLY A 459 3.72 4.75 -15.55
N GLN A 460 3.79 4.03 -16.67
CA GLN A 460 3.69 4.61 -18.01
C GLN A 460 2.80 3.74 -18.92
N PRO A 461 1.93 4.34 -19.75
CA PRO A 461 1.17 3.62 -20.76
C PRO A 461 2.07 3.08 -21.89
N ALA A 462 1.62 2.05 -22.59
CA ALA A 462 2.44 1.29 -23.54
C ALA A 462 2.73 1.99 -24.88
N SER A 463 2.17 3.19 -25.10
CA SER A 463 2.13 3.91 -26.37
C SER A 463 3.46 4.52 -26.86
N LEU A 464 4.61 4.20 -26.24
CA LEU A 464 5.94 4.72 -26.59
C LEU A 464 7.06 3.67 -26.82
N ALA A 465 6.76 2.37 -26.78
CA ALA A 465 7.75 1.30 -26.95
C ALA A 465 8.15 1.04 -28.42
N ALA A 466 8.89 1.95 -29.04
CA ALA A 466 9.34 1.81 -30.44
C ALA A 466 10.49 0.79 -30.61
N ALA A 467 10.25 -0.30 -31.37
CA ALA A 467 11.25 -1.32 -31.66
C ALA A 467 12.29 -0.87 -32.72
N PRO A 468 13.59 -1.18 -32.55
CA PRO A 468 14.64 -0.71 -33.44
C PRO A 468 14.79 -1.59 -34.70
N GLY A 469 14.05 -1.29 -35.78
CA GLY A 469 14.35 -1.84 -37.10
C GLY A 469 13.20 -1.97 -38.11
N ALA A 470 12.69 -0.86 -38.64
CA ALA A 470 11.82 -0.87 -39.83
C ALA A 470 12.08 0.37 -40.71
N ALA A 471 11.90 0.23 -42.02
CA ALA A 471 12.09 1.33 -42.98
C ALA A 471 10.84 2.21 -43.12
N ALA A 472 11.02 3.50 -43.40
CA ALA A 472 9.96 4.50 -43.44
C ALA A 472 9.16 4.53 -44.76
N PRO A 473 7.82 4.67 -44.72
CA PRO A 473 7.00 5.03 -45.87
C PRO A 473 6.34 6.43 -45.76
N ALA A 474 6.15 7.04 -46.94
CA ALA A 474 5.32 8.17 -47.40
C ALA A 474 4.47 9.05 -46.43
N ALA A 475 4.25 10.30 -46.88
CA ALA A 475 3.39 11.30 -46.24
C ALA A 475 1.87 11.06 -46.46
N PRO A 476 0.99 11.54 -45.55
CA PRO A 476 -0.46 11.29 -45.61
C PRO A 476 -1.24 12.25 -46.53
N ASP A 477 -2.37 11.74 -47.06
CA ASP A 477 -3.30 12.45 -47.94
C ASP A 477 -4.39 13.23 -47.17
N LYS A 478 -5.09 14.17 -47.84
CA LYS A 478 -6.03 15.13 -47.24
C LYS A 478 -7.49 14.97 -47.71
N SER A 479 -8.23 14.06 -47.08
CA SER A 479 -9.69 14.20 -46.97
C SER A 479 -10.25 13.39 -45.79
N LYS A 480 -10.70 14.06 -44.73
CA LYS A 480 -11.53 13.49 -43.65
C LYS A 480 -12.56 14.52 -43.18
N SER A 481 -13.70 14.03 -42.72
CA SER A 481 -14.81 14.80 -42.16
C SER A 481 -15.34 14.07 -40.93
N GLU A 482 -15.72 14.79 -39.89
CA GLU A 482 -16.23 14.20 -38.65
C GLU A 482 -17.75 14.36 -38.54
N THR A 483 -18.41 13.37 -37.92
CA THR A 483 -19.87 13.38 -37.74
C THR A 483 -20.21 13.56 -36.27
N PHE A 484 -20.63 14.78 -35.93
CA PHE A 484 -21.17 15.11 -34.62
C PHE A 484 -22.63 14.66 -34.54
N VAL A 485 -23.09 14.40 -33.32
CA VAL A 485 -24.50 14.14 -33.04
C VAL A 485 -24.99 15.19 -32.07
N ILE A 486 -25.88 16.05 -32.55
CA ILE A 486 -26.42 17.18 -31.79
C ILE A 486 -27.92 16.98 -31.58
N GLU A 487 -28.45 17.55 -30.51
CA GLU A 487 -29.88 17.54 -30.25
C GLU A 487 -30.48 18.90 -30.64
N MET A 488 -31.52 18.88 -31.47
CA MET A 488 -32.29 20.06 -31.85
C MET A 488 -33.77 19.76 -31.64
N ASN A 489 -34.45 20.59 -30.85
CA ASN A 489 -35.88 20.46 -30.55
C ASN A 489 -36.25 19.07 -30.01
N ASN A 490 -35.49 18.57 -29.03
CA ASN A 490 -35.64 17.27 -28.36
C ASN A 490 -35.67 16.07 -29.33
N ARG A 491 -34.90 16.17 -30.43
CA ARG A 491 -34.62 15.06 -31.35
C ARG A 491 -33.16 15.05 -31.79
N ARG A 492 -32.59 13.84 -31.83
CA ARG A 492 -31.20 13.55 -32.18
C ARG A 492 -30.97 13.69 -33.69
N VAL A 493 -30.04 14.54 -34.11
CA VAL A 493 -29.66 14.76 -35.52
C VAL A 493 -28.16 14.55 -35.70
N LYS A 494 -27.76 13.79 -36.73
CA LYS A 494 -26.34 13.63 -37.11
C LYS A 494 -25.95 14.72 -38.11
N LEU A 495 -24.87 15.45 -37.81
CA LEU A 495 -24.32 16.52 -38.65
C LEU A 495 -22.87 16.18 -38.98
N THR A 496 -22.55 16.01 -40.27
CA THR A 496 -21.19 15.74 -40.74
C THR A 496 -20.56 17.04 -41.24
N VAL A 497 -19.38 17.38 -40.71
CA VAL A 497 -18.70 18.67 -40.94
C VAL A 497 -17.29 18.43 -41.47
N PRO A 498 -16.86 19.13 -42.54
CA PRO A 498 -15.47 19.16 -42.98
C PRO A 498 -14.53 19.74 -41.90
N LEU A 499 -13.37 19.12 -41.71
CA LEU A 499 -12.42 19.51 -40.66
C LEU A 499 -11.88 20.95 -40.81
N ASP A 500 -11.82 21.48 -42.03
CA ASP A 500 -11.42 22.85 -42.32
C ASP A 500 -12.39 23.91 -41.75
N ILE A 501 -13.66 23.58 -41.51
CA ILE A 501 -14.59 24.45 -40.77
C ILE A 501 -14.32 24.36 -39.26
N VAL A 502 -14.00 23.17 -38.76
CA VAL A 502 -13.68 22.94 -37.33
C VAL A 502 -12.37 23.65 -36.94
N GLU A 503 -11.31 23.56 -37.76
CA GLU A 503 -10.02 24.24 -37.52
C GLU A 503 -10.16 25.77 -37.46
N ASN A 504 -11.05 26.36 -38.27
CA ASN A 504 -11.30 27.80 -38.29
C ASN A 504 -12.12 28.30 -37.08
N ILE A 505 -13.04 27.48 -36.54
CA ILE A 505 -13.82 27.82 -35.34
C ILE A 505 -13.02 27.57 -34.04
N THR A 506 -12.14 26.57 -34.03
CA THR A 506 -11.32 26.18 -32.86
C THR A 506 -9.97 26.91 -32.76
N GLY A 507 -9.77 27.99 -33.53
CA GLY A 507 -8.67 28.95 -33.34
C GLY A 507 -7.25 28.46 -33.63
N SER A 508 -7.08 27.28 -34.23
CA SER A 508 -5.78 26.58 -34.32
C SER A 508 -4.88 27.04 -35.49
N ALA A 509 -4.54 28.32 -35.54
CA ALA A 509 -3.70 28.90 -36.59
C ALA A 509 -2.23 28.47 -36.50
N ARG A 510 -1.72 27.74 -37.50
CA ARG A 510 -0.29 27.39 -37.61
C ARG A 510 0.60 28.60 -37.95
N ALA A 511 1.79 28.63 -37.35
CA ALA A 511 2.75 29.72 -37.49
C ALA A 511 3.31 29.91 -38.91
N ARG A 512 3.60 31.16 -39.28
CA ARG A 512 4.49 31.52 -40.40
C ARG A 512 5.88 31.87 -39.87
N GLY A 513 6.92 31.25 -40.43
CA GLY A 513 8.32 31.48 -40.01
C GLY A 513 9.03 32.59 -40.80
N ALA A 514 10.02 33.21 -40.15
CA ALA A 514 11.01 34.11 -40.76
C ALA A 514 12.42 33.82 -40.19
N LYS A 515 13.48 34.28 -40.86
CA LYS A 515 14.88 33.93 -40.55
C LYS A 515 15.59 35.03 -39.73
N ARG A 516 16.47 34.59 -38.80
CA ARG A 516 17.82 35.10 -38.40
C ARG A 516 18.33 36.46 -38.96
N PRO A 517 19.25 37.21 -38.28
CA PRO A 517 20.23 36.75 -37.26
C PRO A 517 20.58 37.74 -36.09
N THR A 518 21.69 37.43 -35.39
CA THR A 518 22.70 38.32 -34.72
C THR A 518 22.64 38.68 -33.21
N GLN A 519 23.86 38.81 -32.68
CA GLN A 519 24.42 39.00 -31.32
C GLN A 519 24.63 40.52 -31.01
N PRO A 520 25.28 40.99 -29.89
CA PRO A 520 25.65 40.35 -28.60
C PRO A 520 25.55 41.25 -27.30
N LEU A 521 25.87 40.63 -26.15
CA LEU A 521 26.68 41.15 -25.01
C LEU A 521 26.12 42.11 -23.90
N ARG A 522 26.49 41.74 -22.65
CA ARG A 522 26.53 42.48 -21.36
C ARG A 522 25.17 42.86 -20.71
N GLY A 523 25.03 42.81 -19.37
CA GLY A 523 25.95 42.24 -18.37
C GLY A 523 25.69 42.65 -16.92
N ALA A 524 26.11 41.78 -15.98
CA ALA A 524 26.06 41.88 -14.51
C ALA A 524 24.68 41.68 -13.83
N GLY A 525 24.61 41.08 -12.63
CA GLY A 525 25.69 40.40 -11.90
C GLY A 525 25.37 40.06 -10.43
N LEU A 526 26.25 39.23 -9.83
CA LEU A 526 26.51 39.02 -8.39
C LEU A 526 25.35 38.86 -7.39
N HIS A 527 25.33 37.69 -6.75
CA HIS A 527 25.19 37.44 -5.29
C HIS A 527 23.79 37.71 -4.60
N ASN A 528 23.21 36.98 -3.61
CA ASN A 528 23.62 35.96 -2.58
C ASN A 528 23.95 36.59 -1.17
N VAL A 529 23.63 36.12 0.07
CA VAL A 529 22.53 35.35 0.80
C VAL A 529 22.93 35.15 2.32
N ALA A 530 22.11 34.64 3.29
CA ALA A 530 22.52 33.84 4.54
C ALA A 530 21.57 33.85 5.80
N SER A 531 21.68 33.01 6.90
CA SER A 531 21.48 31.52 7.21
C SER A 531 20.76 31.16 8.59
N SER A 532 19.72 30.27 8.65
CA SER A 532 19.09 29.49 9.82
C SER A 532 18.30 30.05 11.10
N ALA A 533 17.24 29.32 11.62
CA ALA A 533 16.57 29.02 12.98
C ALA A 533 15.56 29.79 14.04
N ALA A 534 14.28 30.34 13.93
CA ALA A 534 13.39 30.72 15.18
C ALA A 534 11.73 30.77 15.41
N ALA A 535 10.69 29.97 15.95
CA ALA A 535 9.71 28.76 15.68
C ALA A 535 8.30 28.77 16.39
N ALA A 536 7.67 27.78 17.10
CA ALA A 536 7.59 26.29 17.06
C ALA A 536 6.33 25.76 17.80
N ASN A 537 5.98 24.49 17.50
CA ASN A 537 5.26 23.43 18.29
C ASN A 537 3.66 23.30 17.85
N ASP A 538 2.47 22.51 18.08
CA ASP A 538 1.60 21.56 19.04
C ASP A 538 1.40 20.01 18.90
N GLY A 539 0.77 19.41 19.94
CA GLY A 539 0.24 18.03 20.11
C GLY A 539 -1.30 17.87 20.24
N ALA A 540 -1.81 16.72 20.77
CA ALA A 540 -2.96 16.04 20.13
C ALA A 540 -4.05 15.34 21.00
N LYS A 541 -5.18 15.01 20.33
CA LYS A 541 -6.06 13.81 20.46
C LYS A 541 -7.19 13.86 19.39
N SER A 542 -7.88 12.79 18.95
CA SER A 542 -7.81 11.34 19.22
C SER A 542 -8.20 10.53 17.95
N GLY A 543 -8.28 9.20 18.00
CA GLY A 543 -8.43 8.32 16.82
C GLY A 543 -9.86 7.98 16.34
N VAL A 544 -10.10 8.22 15.05
CA VAL A 544 -11.28 7.76 14.27
C VAL A 544 -10.80 6.77 13.20
N ILE A 545 -11.59 5.76 12.86
CA ILE A 545 -11.26 4.70 11.89
C ILE A 545 -12.36 4.60 10.85
N ALA A 546 -11.96 4.60 9.58
CA ALA A 546 -12.85 4.69 8.43
C ALA A 546 -12.61 3.57 7.42
N SER A 547 -13.60 3.34 6.55
CA SER A 547 -13.52 2.35 5.48
C SER A 547 -12.49 2.76 4.41
N PRO A 548 -11.52 1.91 4.04
CA PRO A 548 -10.56 2.22 2.96
C PRO A 548 -11.18 2.14 1.57
N MET A 549 -12.39 1.58 1.43
CA MET A 549 -13.08 1.41 0.15
C MET A 549 -14.60 1.38 0.33
N GLN A 550 -15.33 1.46 -0.78
CA GLN A 550 -16.75 1.14 -0.84
C GLN A 550 -16.97 -0.36 -0.60
N ALA A 551 -17.82 -0.71 0.35
CA ALA A 551 -18.03 -2.09 0.81
C ALA A 551 -19.36 -2.28 1.56
N VAL A 552 -19.69 -3.52 1.93
CA VAL A 552 -20.67 -3.87 2.96
C VAL A 552 -19.91 -4.35 4.19
N VAL A 553 -20.18 -3.77 5.37
CA VAL A 553 -19.69 -4.27 6.65
C VAL A 553 -20.32 -5.63 6.89
N THR A 554 -19.57 -6.72 6.78
CA THR A 554 -20.11 -8.05 7.09
C THR A 554 -20.04 -8.35 8.57
N ARG A 555 -19.02 -7.82 9.26
CA ARG A 555 -18.79 -8.12 10.67
C ARG A 555 -17.94 -7.08 11.37
N ILE A 556 -18.09 -7.05 12.68
CA ILE A 556 -17.38 -6.20 13.61
C ILE A 556 -16.88 -7.12 14.70
N ASN A 557 -15.57 -7.31 14.76
CA ASN A 557 -14.89 -8.32 15.57
C ASN A 557 -14.77 -7.93 17.05
N VAL A 558 -15.34 -6.78 17.41
CA VAL A 558 -15.05 -6.03 18.62
C VAL A 558 -16.32 -5.35 19.14
N SER A 559 -16.50 -5.23 20.46
CA SER A 559 -17.63 -4.46 21.03
C SER A 559 -17.23 -3.07 21.50
N GLU A 560 -18.22 -2.20 21.71
CA GLU A 560 -18.00 -1.01 22.53
C GLU A 560 -17.55 -1.43 23.94
N GLY A 561 -16.48 -0.80 24.45
CA GLY A 561 -15.77 -1.19 25.67
C GLY A 561 -14.57 -2.12 25.48
N GLN A 562 -14.34 -2.67 24.26
CA GLN A 562 -13.29 -3.67 24.05
C GLN A 562 -11.87 -3.08 24.05
N GLN A 563 -10.98 -3.61 24.89
CA GLN A 563 -9.54 -3.25 24.92
C GLN A 563 -8.73 -3.99 23.84
N VAL A 564 -8.92 -3.60 22.59
CA VAL A 564 -8.19 -4.16 21.44
C VAL A 564 -6.72 -3.76 21.45
N ALA A 565 -5.85 -4.72 21.12
CA ALA A 565 -4.48 -4.45 20.78
C ALA A 565 -4.36 -3.93 19.34
N LYS A 566 -3.23 -3.29 19.06
CA LYS A 566 -2.91 -2.79 17.73
C LYS A 566 -2.58 -3.97 16.79
N GLY A 567 -3.20 -4.00 15.63
CA GLY A 567 -3.16 -5.15 14.71
C GLY A 567 -4.27 -6.18 14.95
N ASP A 568 -5.07 -6.06 16.03
CA ASP A 568 -6.28 -6.87 16.18
C ASP A 568 -7.30 -6.48 15.11
N LEU A 569 -8.10 -7.44 14.63
CA LEU A 569 -9.14 -7.18 13.64
C LEU A 569 -10.28 -6.39 14.29
N LEU A 570 -10.70 -5.27 13.70
CA LEU A 570 -11.81 -4.45 14.21
C LEU A 570 -13.10 -4.71 13.44
N VAL A 571 -13.02 -4.54 12.12
CA VAL A 571 -14.17 -4.55 11.21
C VAL A 571 -13.75 -5.30 9.97
N VAL A 572 -14.71 -5.99 9.38
CA VAL A 572 -14.54 -6.64 8.09
C VAL A 572 -15.55 -6.09 7.10
N LEU A 573 -15.01 -5.80 5.92
CA LEU A 573 -15.68 -5.17 4.81
C LEU A 573 -15.68 -6.10 3.60
N GLU A 574 -16.84 -6.60 3.18
CA GLU A 574 -16.99 -7.23 1.87
C GLU A 574 -17.08 -6.16 0.79
N SER A 575 -16.10 -6.15 -0.12
CA SER A 575 -16.29 -5.56 -1.43
C SER A 575 -15.95 -6.62 -2.46
N MET A 576 -16.74 -6.71 -3.53
CA MET A 576 -16.44 -7.62 -4.66
C MET A 576 -16.35 -9.12 -4.25
N LYS A 577 -17.04 -9.54 -3.18
CA LYS A 577 -16.94 -10.87 -2.52
C LYS A 577 -15.59 -11.21 -1.84
N MET A 578 -14.71 -10.23 -1.69
CA MET A 578 -13.50 -10.36 -0.87
C MET A 578 -13.68 -9.57 0.42
N GLU A 579 -13.17 -10.06 1.56
CA GLU A 579 -12.94 -9.11 2.66
C GLU A 579 -11.68 -8.29 2.50
N ASN A 580 -11.84 -7.03 2.87
CA ASN A 580 -10.77 -6.17 3.28
C ASN A 580 -10.85 -6.05 4.82
N TYR A 581 -9.92 -6.76 5.47
CA TYR A 581 -9.75 -6.81 6.92
C TYR A 581 -9.30 -5.43 7.44
N VAL A 582 -10.11 -4.76 8.27
CA VAL A 582 -9.76 -3.47 8.90
C VAL A 582 -9.23 -3.72 10.30
N TYR A 583 -7.91 -3.67 10.44
CA TYR A 583 -7.20 -3.89 11.70
C TYR A 583 -7.04 -2.61 12.54
N ALA A 584 -6.78 -2.77 13.83
CA ALA A 584 -6.62 -1.70 14.80
C ALA A 584 -5.31 -0.92 14.57
N PRO A 585 -5.35 0.38 14.21
CA PRO A 585 -4.15 1.18 13.96
C PRO A 585 -3.40 1.56 15.26
N ALA A 586 -4.08 1.44 16.41
CA ALA A 586 -3.54 1.67 17.75
C ALA A 586 -4.31 0.81 18.78
N ALA A 587 -3.66 0.49 19.90
CA ALA A 587 -4.27 -0.25 21.01
C ALA A 587 -5.10 0.69 21.88
N GLY A 588 -6.28 0.28 22.33
CA GLY A 588 -7.18 1.11 23.13
C GLY A 588 -8.56 0.52 23.35
N GLU A 589 -9.44 1.31 23.98
CA GLU A 589 -10.84 0.95 24.16
C GLU A 589 -11.64 1.30 22.91
N VAL A 590 -12.30 0.33 22.28
CA VAL A 590 -13.28 0.59 21.22
C VAL A 590 -14.41 1.41 21.84
N LYS A 591 -14.40 2.72 21.56
CA LYS A 591 -15.21 3.70 22.29
C LYS A 591 -16.62 3.82 21.73
N LYS A 592 -16.73 3.69 20.41
CA LYS A 592 -18.01 3.67 19.71
C LYS A 592 -17.89 3.01 18.34
N ILE A 593 -18.90 2.24 17.97
CA ILE A 593 -19.09 1.60 16.68
C ILE A 593 -20.23 2.33 15.96
N PHE A 594 -20.05 2.64 14.67
CA PHE A 594 -20.95 3.54 13.91
C PHE A 594 -21.77 2.83 12.83
N VAL A 595 -21.49 1.56 12.58
CA VAL A 595 -22.03 0.73 11.50
C VAL A 595 -22.46 -0.62 12.06
N GLY A 596 -23.40 -1.30 11.43
CA GLY A 596 -23.78 -2.68 11.77
C GLY A 596 -23.30 -3.71 10.73
N PRO A 597 -23.33 -5.01 11.04
CA PRO A 597 -23.35 -6.05 10.03
C PRO A 597 -24.47 -5.80 9.00
N ALA A 598 -24.18 -6.04 7.72
CA ALA A 598 -24.96 -5.68 6.53
C ALA A 598 -25.06 -4.18 6.18
N ASP A 599 -24.38 -3.26 6.87
CA ASP A 599 -24.31 -1.87 6.42
C ASP A 599 -23.35 -1.67 5.25
N GLY A 600 -23.89 -1.31 4.09
CA GLY A 600 -23.11 -0.65 3.02
C GLY A 600 -22.50 0.67 3.52
N VAL A 601 -21.22 0.88 3.19
CA VAL A 601 -20.35 2.01 3.57
C VAL A 601 -19.50 2.47 2.38
N GLU A 602 -19.23 3.77 2.27
CA GLU A 602 -18.34 4.35 1.25
C GLU A 602 -16.87 4.42 1.71
N ALA A 603 -15.97 4.62 0.75
CA ALA A 603 -14.57 4.94 1.03
C ALA A 603 -14.47 6.26 1.83
N GLY A 604 -14.04 6.18 3.09
CA GLY A 604 -13.99 7.30 4.03
C GLY A 604 -15.08 7.29 5.12
N ASP A 605 -16.09 6.43 5.05
CA ASP A 605 -17.12 6.34 6.10
C ASP A 605 -16.54 5.83 7.43
N THR A 606 -16.91 6.47 8.53
CA THR A 606 -16.42 6.11 9.87
C THR A 606 -17.06 4.80 10.34
N LEU A 607 -16.22 3.82 10.67
CA LEU A 607 -16.62 2.51 11.16
C LEU A 607 -16.59 2.46 12.70
N VAL A 608 -15.47 2.90 13.29
CA VAL A 608 -15.14 2.73 14.72
C VAL A 608 -14.34 3.93 15.24
N THR A 609 -14.48 4.25 16.52
CA THR A 609 -13.59 5.17 17.26
C THR A 609 -12.91 4.48 18.43
N LEU A 610 -11.68 4.90 18.75
CA LEU A 610 -10.80 4.20 19.70
C LEU A 610 -10.22 5.17 20.75
N ASP A 611 -10.39 4.84 22.03
CA ASP A 611 -9.83 5.55 23.18
C ASP A 611 -8.54 4.87 23.66
N VAL A 612 -7.43 5.30 23.06
CA VAL A 612 -6.09 4.72 23.18
C VAL A 612 -5.38 4.98 24.53
N ASN A 613 -6.10 4.91 25.66
CA ASN A 613 -5.66 5.50 26.94
C ASN A 613 -5.77 4.63 28.21
N ALA A 614 -6.47 3.49 28.22
CA ALA A 614 -6.90 2.90 29.50
C ALA A 614 -5.93 1.92 30.20
N GLY A 615 -4.84 1.47 29.58
CA GLY A 615 -4.02 0.41 30.22
C GLY A 615 -2.60 0.19 29.72
N LYS A 616 -1.62 0.72 30.46
CA LYS A 616 -0.42 -0.06 30.86
C LYS A 616 0.31 0.54 32.06
N ALA A 617 0.40 -0.26 33.11
CA ALA A 617 1.45 -0.14 34.11
C ALA A 617 1.87 -1.56 34.56
N LYS A 618 3.12 -1.97 34.31
CA LYS A 618 4.09 -2.49 35.32
C LYS A 618 5.43 -2.93 34.70
N ALA A 619 6.50 -2.29 35.17
CA ALA A 619 7.93 -2.49 34.87
C ALA A 619 8.58 -3.72 35.56
N ALA A 620 9.48 -4.45 34.87
CA ALA A 620 10.96 -4.32 34.87
C ALA A 620 11.81 -4.42 36.20
N ALA A 621 13.14 -4.74 36.10
CA ALA A 621 14.30 -4.42 37.01
C ALA A 621 15.54 -5.40 37.11
N ALA A 622 16.61 -5.19 36.31
CA ALA A 622 18.07 -5.12 36.63
C ALA A 622 18.98 -6.38 36.94
N ALA A 623 20.32 -6.15 36.90
CA ALA A 623 21.50 -7.07 37.09
C ALA A 623 22.77 -6.26 37.55
N PRO A 624 24.09 -6.60 37.40
CA PRO A 624 24.87 -7.84 37.10
C PRO A 624 26.24 -8.04 37.88
N GLY A 625 27.08 -9.06 37.56
CA GLY A 625 28.56 -9.12 37.87
C GLY A 625 29.27 -10.51 37.69
N SER A 626 30.59 -10.69 38.00
CA SER A 626 31.74 -10.40 37.08
C SER A 626 33.16 -10.96 37.50
N LEU A 627 33.89 -11.64 36.56
CA LEU A 627 35.38 -11.78 36.40
C LEU A 627 36.26 -12.55 37.46
N PRO A 628 37.58 -12.88 37.27
CA PRO A 628 38.50 -12.92 36.07
C PRO A 628 39.52 -14.13 35.88
N GLN A 629 40.05 -14.32 34.64
CA GLN A 629 41.43 -14.77 34.20
C GLN A 629 42.04 -16.18 34.59
N ALA A 630 43.13 -16.75 34.02
CA ALA A 630 44.22 -16.32 33.08
C ALA A 630 44.90 -17.45 32.22
N ALA A 631 45.56 -17.06 31.08
CA ALA A 631 46.80 -17.60 30.39
C ALA A 631 47.01 -19.11 29.98
N ALA A 632 47.79 -19.50 28.92
CA ALA A 632 48.34 -18.86 27.68
C ALA A 632 49.13 -19.88 26.74
N SER A 633 49.58 -19.44 25.53
CA SER A 633 50.65 -20.04 24.64
C SER A 633 50.30 -21.30 23.78
N THR A 634 50.98 -21.76 22.69
CA THR A 634 52.11 -21.30 21.79
C THR A 634 51.99 -21.87 20.33
N ALA A 635 52.98 -21.68 19.42
CA ALA A 635 53.12 -22.24 18.03
C ALA A 635 54.64 -22.23 17.58
N PRO A 636 55.15 -22.83 16.44
CA PRO A 636 54.97 -22.35 15.04
C PRO A 636 55.30 -23.36 13.84
N SER A 637 55.51 -22.83 12.60
CA SER A 637 56.34 -23.30 11.43
C SER A 637 56.01 -24.56 10.57
N SER A 638 56.21 -24.63 9.23
CA SER A 638 56.53 -23.62 8.15
C SER A 638 56.54 -24.18 6.68
N GLU A 639 56.05 -23.39 5.70
CA GLU A 639 56.47 -23.11 4.26
C GLU A 639 57.05 -24.20 3.28
N GLY A 640 56.95 -24.14 1.91
CA GLY A 640 56.24 -23.28 0.93
C GLY A 640 56.73 -23.38 -0.59
N ALA A 641 56.00 -22.76 -1.55
CA ALA A 641 56.37 -22.32 -2.95
C ALA A 641 56.54 -23.32 -4.15
N ASP A 642 56.41 -22.99 -5.48
CA ASP A 642 55.76 -21.90 -6.30
C ASP A 642 55.92 -22.13 -7.87
N LYS A 643 54.96 -21.66 -8.73
CA LYS A 643 54.96 -21.39 -10.23
C LYS A 643 54.35 -22.29 -11.37
N ALA A 644 53.31 -21.72 -12.03
CA ALA A 644 52.95 -21.71 -13.48
C ALA A 644 52.25 -22.94 -14.15
N THR A 645 51.32 -22.80 -15.13
CA THR A 645 50.95 -21.67 -16.05
C THR A 645 49.43 -21.40 -16.25
N ASP A 646 49.11 -20.11 -16.37
CA ASP A 646 47.97 -19.38 -17.01
C ASP A 646 46.72 -20.10 -17.61
N ALA A 647 45.53 -19.71 -17.12
CA ALA A 647 44.34 -19.35 -17.92
C ALA A 647 43.31 -18.54 -17.08
N ARG A 648 42.62 -17.55 -17.67
CA ARG A 648 41.79 -16.55 -16.94
C ARG A 648 40.34 -16.98 -16.65
N ARG A 649 39.82 -16.71 -15.43
CA ARG A 649 38.38 -16.42 -15.17
C ARG A 649 38.15 -15.59 -13.89
N ARG A 650 36.90 -15.16 -13.67
CA ARG A 650 36.44 -14.18 -12.65
C ARG A 650 36.53 -14.72 -11.21
N VAL A 651 36.63 -13.82 -10.22
CA VAL A 651 36.37 -14.09 -8.79
C VAL A 651 35.58 -12.92 -8.18
N ALA A 652 34.51 -13.23 -7.44
CA ALA A 652 33.93 -12.38 -6.41
C ALA A 652 34.20 -13.07 -5.06
N MET A 653 34.53 -12.31 -4.00
CA MET A 653 35.28 -12.85 -2.85
C MET A 653 34.41 -13.43 -1.72
N THR A 654 33.32 -14.14 -2.08
CA THR A 654 32.39 -14.78 -1.14
C THR A 654 32.37 -16.31 -1.26
N ASP A 655 32.34 -16.87 -2.48
CA ASP A 655 32.25 -18.31 -2.71
C ASP A 655 33.60 -18.99 -2.98
N ILE A 656 34.33 -19.28 -1.89
CA ILE A 656 35.56 -20.09 -1.96
C ILE A 656 35.26 -21.59 -1.75
N MET A 657 34.28 -21.95 -0.91
CA MET A 657 34.10 -23.32 -0.45
C MET A 657 33.42 -24.30 -1.43
N ASP A 658 32.59 -23.83 -2.35
CA ASP A 658 31.87 -24.74 -3.26
C ASP A 658 32.57 -25.02 -4.59
N SER A 659 33.79 -24.48 -4.77
CA SER A 659 34.67 -24.95 -5.83
C SER A 659 35.13 -26.40 -5.56
N GLN A 660 35.02 -27.28 -6.56
CA GLN A 660 35.48 -28.68 -6.44
C GLN A 660 36.96 -28.79 -6.03
N ALA A 661 37.78 -27.78 -6.35
CA ALA A 661 39.17 -27.67 -5.95
C ALA A 661 39.38 -27.69 -4.42
N VAL A 662 38.50 -27.06 -3.63
CA VAL A 662 38.63 -27.03 -2.16
C VAL A 662 38.25 -28.37 -1.53
N LYS A 663 37.20 -29.02 -2.04
CA LYS A 663 36.82 -30.39 -1.63
C LYS A 663 37.91 -31.41 -2.02
N ALA A 664 38.58 -31.23 -3.16
CA ALA A 664 39.73 -32.05 -3.55
C ALA A 664 40.98 -31.79 -2.68
N ALA A 665 41.29 -30.54 -2.35
CA ALA A 665 42.46 -30.18 -1.53
C ALA A 665 42.41 -30.80 -0.12
N ALA A 666 41.23 -30.89 0.49
CA ALA A 666 41.04 -31.54 1.78
C ALA A 666 41.35 -33.06 1.75
N ALA A 667 41.05 -33.73 0.64
CA ALA A 667 41.34 -35.16 0.45
C ALA A 667 42.79 -35.43 0.00
N ALA A 668 43.43 -34.50 -0.72
CA ALA A 668 44.76 -34.68 -1.31
C ALA A 668 45.92 -34.58 -0.31
N SER A 669 45.68 -34.15 0.94
CA SER A 669 46.73 -33.92 1.96
C SER A 669 47.49 -35.18 2.43
N ALA A 670 47.25 -36.34 1.83
CA ALA A 670 47.88 -37.62 2.18
C ALA A 670 48.96 -38.12 1.18
N ALA A 671 49.16 -37.48 0.03
CA ALA A 671 50.08 -37.98 -1.01
C ALA A 671 50.83 -36.88 -1.80
N ASN A 672 52.16 -36.85 -1.62
CA ASN A 672 53.21 -36.21 -2.44
C ASN A 672 53.05 -34.74 -2.89
N ALA A 673 54.02 -33.92 -2.48
CA ALA A 673 54.29 -32.63 -3.10
C ALA A 673 55.24 -32.78 -4.30
N ALA A 674 54.86 -32.26 -5.47
CA ALA A 674 55.79 -31.85 -6.53
C ALA A 674 55.09 -30.93 -7.54
N GLN A 675 55.84 -29.94 -8.04
CA GLN A 675 55.51 -29.07 -9.17
C GLN A 675 54.30 -28.12 -9.01
N PRO A 676 54.29 -26.99 -9.76
CA PRO A 676 53.97 -25.73 -9.09
C PRO A 676 52.84 -24.92 -9.73
N SER A 677 52.31 -23.90 -9.04
CA SER A 677 51.27 -23.00 -9.57
C SER A 677 51.50 -21.54 -9.18
N ALA A 678 51.07 -20.59 -10.02
CA ALA A 678 51.48 -19.18 -9.96
C ALA A 678 50.61 -18.29 -9.06
N HIS A 679 50.21 -18.80 -7.89
CA HIS A 679 49.45 -18.04 -6.89
C HIS A 679 50.07 -18.23 -5.50
N GLN A 680 50.11 -17.17 -4.69
CA GLN A 680 50.57 -17.29 -3.30
C GLN A 680 49.65 -18.28 -2.54
N PRO A 681 50.20 -19.26 -1.80
CA PRO A 681 49.39 -20.22 -1.07
C PRO A 681 48.53 -19.52 -0.02
N LEU A 682 47.24 -19.86 0.01
CA LEU A 682 46.29 -19.38 1.01
C LEU A 682 46.78 -19.79 2.40
N ARG A 683 47.35 -18.82 3.14
CA ARG A 683 47.88 -19.03 4.49
C ARG A 683 46.77 -19.56 5.39
N THR A 684 47.07 -20.53 6.24
CA THR A 684 46.11 -21.15 7.19
C THR A 684 45.38 -20.12 8.06
N ALA A 685 46.02 -19.00 8.37
CA ALA A 685 45.42 -17.87 9.10
C ALA A 685 44.27 -17.19 8.32
N VAL A 686 44.30 -17.16 6.98
CA VAL A 686 43.23 -16.62 6.14
C VAL A 686 42.04 -17.58 6.09
N VAL A 687 42.32 -18.89 5.96
CA VAL A 687 41.27 -19.93 6.02
C VAL A 687 40.57 -19.89 7.37
N LYS A 688 41.33 -19.91 8.47
CA LYS A 688 40.78 -19.79 9.84
C LYS A 688 40.03 -18.48 10.08
N ALA A 689 40.42 -17.38 9.44
CA ALA A 689 39.69 -16.12 9.50
C ALA A 689 38.33 -16.20 8.76
N ALA A 690 38.28 -16.86 7.60
CA ALA A 690 37.06 -17.08 6.83
C ALA A 690 36.09 -18.05 7.54
N GLU A 691 36.60 -19.15 8.10
CA GLU A 691 35.82 -20.08 8.95
C GLU A 691 35.21 -19.36 10.16
N LEU A 692 36.05 -18.59 10.89
CA LEU A 692 35.63 -17.80 12.05
C LEU A 692 34.61 -16.70 11.69
N ALA A 693 34.71 -16.14 10.48
CA ALA A 693 33.76 -15.20 9.92
C ALA A 693 32.40 -15.87 9.62
N ARG A 694 32.39 -17.01 8.93
CA ARG A 694 31.16 -17.75 8.61
C ARG A 694 30.46 -18.27 9.87
N ALA A 695 31.22 -18.85 10.79
CA ALA A 695 30.72 -19.31 12.08
C ALA A 695 30.25 -18.17 13.01
N ALA A 696 30.64 -16.91 12.76
CA ALA A 696 30.03 -15.77 13.44
C ALA A 696 28.67 -15.40 12.84
N GLU A 697 28.52 -15.47 11.51
CA GLU A 697 27.27 -15.18 10.79
C GLU A 697 26.20 -16.27 10.97
N GLU A 698 26.59 -17.55 11.03
CA GLU A 698 25.71 -18.66 11.40
C GLU A 698 25.08 -18.39 12.79
N ARG A 699 25.92 -18.22 13.82
CA ARG A 699 25.49 -17.87 15.19
C ARG A 699 24.76 -16.53 15.31
N ALA A 700 24.88 -15.64 14.33
CA ALA A 700 24.11 -14.40 14.28
C ALA A 700 22.69 -14.67 13.78
N ARG A 701 22.54 -15.44 12.70
CA ARG A 701 21.24 -15.86 12.15
C ARG A 701 20.46 -16.68 13.18
N ASP A 702 21.07 -17.71 13.77
CA ASP A 702 20.47 -18.55 14.82
C ASP A 702 19.84 -17.73 15.96
N LYS A 703 20.46 -16.60 16.33
CA LYS A 703 20.04 -15.75 17.46
C LYS A 703 19.06 -14.63 17.12
N GLN A 704 19.01 -14.19 15.85
CA GLN A 704 18.20 -13.06 15.42
C GLN A 704 16.95 -13.52 14.66
N HIS A 705 17.08 -14.52 13.79
CA HIS A 705 15.93 -15.10 13.07
C HIS A 705 14.93 -15.74 14.04
N ALA A 706 15.43 -16.38 15.12
CA ALA A 706 14.63 -16.86 16.25
C ALA A 706 13.91 -15.75 17.06
N LYS A 707 14.03 -14.48 16.67
CA LYS A 707 13.34 -13.30 17.23
C LYS A 707 12.64 -12.45 16.15
N GLY A 708 12.52 -12.95 14.93
CA GLY A 708 12.00 -12.20 13.78
C GLY A 708 12.89 -11.05 13.29
N LYS A 709 14.14 -10.92 13.78
CA LYS A 709 15.07 -9.85 13.42
C LYS A 709 16.04 -10.30 12.33
N LYS A 710 16.42 -9.38 11.43
CA LYS A 710 17.52 -9.62 10.49
C LYS A 710 18.86 -9.45 11.21
N THR A 711 19.91 -10.10 10.72
CA THR A 711 21.27 -9.87 11.22
C THR A 711 21.83 -8.52 10.75
N ALA A 712 22.90 -8.06 11.41
CA ALA A 712 23.56 -6.81 11.04
C ALA A 712 24.15 -6.80 9.62
N ARG A 713 24.34 -7.95 8.95
CA ARG A 713 24.75 -8.01 7.53
C ARG A 713 23.57 -8.06 6.57
N GLU A 714 22.53 -8.84 6.87
CA GLU A 714 21.29 -8.86 6.06
C GLU A 714 20.63 -7.46 6.00
N ARG A 715 20.79 -6.63 7.03
CA ARG A 715 20.39 -5.20 7.02
C ARG A 715 21.25 -4.33 6.10
N LEU A 716 22.53 -4.67 5.88
CA LEU A 716 23.40 -3.98 4.94
C LEU A 716 23.17 -4.42 3.49
N ASP A 717 22.81 -5.68 3.28
CA ASP A 717 22.42 -6.23 1.98
C ASP A 717 21.10 -5.62 1.47
N LEU A 718 20.25 -5.12 2.37
CA LEU A 718 19.07 -4.30 2.03
C LEU A 718 19.41 -2.81 1.84
N LEU A 719 20.34 -2.25 2.63
CA LEU A 719 20.70 -0.84 2.55
C LEU A 719 21.43 -0.50 1.24
N PHE A 720 22.34 -1.37 0.78
CA PHE A 720 23.21 -1.09 -0.35
C PHE A 720 22.80 -1.79 -1.65
N ASP A 721 23.19 -1.17 -2.75
CA ASP A 721 23.10 -1.76 -4.08
C ASP A 721 23.95 -3.05 -4.14
N THR A 722 23.41 -4.11 -4.74
CA THR A 722 23.90 -5.50 -4.57
C THR A 722 25.40 -5.66 -4.88
N GLY A 723 26.14 -6.21 -3.91
CA GLY A 723 27.57 -6.50 -4.06
C GLY A 723 28.50 -5.28 -3.98
N THR A 724 28.00 -4.09 -3.61
CA THR A 724 28.82 -2.87 -3.52
C THR A 724 29.44 -2.60 -2.14
N PHE A 725 29.11 -3.38 -1.11
CA PHE A 725 29.57 -3.16 0.26
C PHE A 725 31.00 -3.68 0.53
N GLU A 726 31.87 -2.79 1.01
CA GLU A 726 33.25 -3.03 1.40
C GLU A 726 33.39 -2.94 2.95
N GLU A 727 33.45 -4.08 3.64
CA GLU A 727 33.64 -4.12 5.10
C GLU A 727 35.08 -3.77 5.51
N ILE A 728 35.25 -2.66 6.23
CA ILE A 728 36.54 -2.20 6.75
C ILE A 728 36.73 -2.66 8.20
N GLY A 729 37.88 -3.27 8.47
CA GLY A 729 38.30 -3.62 9.83
C GLY A 729 37.46 -4.73 10.49
N ARG A 730 36.94 -5.69 9.70
CA ARG A 730 36.12 -6.83 10.17
C ARG A 730 36.65 -7.46 11.47
N PHE A 731 37.93 -7.83 11.49
CA PHE A 731 38.57 -8.51 12.63
C PHE A 731 39.19 -7.56 13.69
N GLN A 732 39.05 -6.24 13.57
CA GLN A 732 39.55 -5.29 14.58
C GLN A 732 38.79 -5.48 15.90
N GLY A 733 39.50 -5.49 17.04
CA GLY A 733 38.96 -5.89 18.35
C GLY A 733 38.80 -7.41 18.54
N GLY A 734 39.13 -8.21 17.52
CA GLY A 734 39.14 -9.66 17.56
C GLY A 734 40.47 -10.28 17.98
N ASN A 735 40.54 -11.61 17.94
CA ASN A 735 41.76 -12.40 18.02
C ASN A 735 41.55 -13.67 17.18
N ILE A 736 41.99 -13.64 15.93
CA ILE A 736 41.80 -14.74 14.96
C ILE A 736 42.47 -16.04 15.45
N ALA A 737 43.66 -15.94 16.05
CA ALA A 737 44.35 -17.11 16.60
C ALA A 737 43.55 -17.75 17.75
N GLY A 738 43.00 -16.92 18.63
CA GLY A 738 42.13 -17.31 19.76
C GLY A 738 40.64 -17.47 19.44
N GLY A 739 40.22 -17.51 18.17
CA GLY A 739 38.83 -17.78 17.79
C GLY A 739 37.81 -16.66 18.11
N ASN A 740 38.26 -15.41 18.28
CA ASN A 740 37.38 -14.25 18.46
C ASN A 740 37.28 -13.43 17.16
N ALA A 741 36.08 -13.33 16.59
CA ALA A 741 35.85 -12.81 15.24
C ALA A 741 36.04 -11.29 15.08
N GLY A 742 35.83 -10.48 16.13
CA GLY A 742 35.92 -9.01 16.00
C GLY A 742 35.22 -8.23 17.10
N ALA A 743 35.13 -6.91 16.86
CA ALA A 743 34.30 -5.97 17.60
C ALA A 743 32.80 -6.14 17.28
N ALA A 744 31.93 -5.70 18.18
CA ALA A 744 30.46 -5.72 18.07
C ALA A 744 29.87 -4.68 17.08
N VAL A 745 30.65 -4.24 16.09
CA VAL A 745 30.24 -3.27 15.07
C VAL A 745 30.89 -3.58 13.73
N ILE A 746 30.06 -3.57 12.69
CA ILE A 746 30.44 -3.63 11.28
C ILE A 746 30.57 -2.20 10.78
N THR A 747 31.63 -1.91 10.03
CA THR A 747 31.90 -0.57 9.48
C THR A 747 32.39 -0.69 8.05
N GLY A 748 31.96 0.19 7.16
CA GLY A 748 32.40 0.15 5.77
C GLY A 748 31.73 1.17 4.88
N PHE A 749 31.90 1.01 3.57
CA PHE A 749 31.25 1.83 2.55
C PHE A 749 30.52 0.94 1.55
N GLY A 750 29.38 1.39 1.05
CA GLY A 750 28.67 0.77 -0.07
C GLY A 750 28.11 1.84 -1.01
N GLN A 751 27.26 1.45 -1.95
CA GLN A 751 26.56 2.39 -2.84
C GLN A 751 25.05 2.35 -2.60
N VAL A 752 24.41 3.51 -2.71
CA VAL A 752 22.94 3.67 -2.69
C VAL A 752 22.55 4.50 -3.91
N TYR A 753 21.87 3.87 -4.87
CA TYR A 753 21.63 4.41 -6.21
C TYR A 753 22.94 4.90 -6.87
N GLY A 754 23.99 4.08 -6.81
CA GLY A 754 25.32 4.35 -7.38
C GLY A 754 26.16 5.39 -6.64
N ARG A 755 25.66 6.02 -5.56
CA ARG A 755 26.42 7.01 -4.76
C ARG A 755 27.01 6.37 -3.51
N LYS A 756 28.30 6.63 -3.25
CA LYS A 756 28.99 6.07 -2.08
C LYS A 756 28.41 6.62 -0.77
N VAL A 757 28.14 5.72 0.17
CA VAL A 757 27.60 5.99 1.52
C VAL A 757 28.42 5.20 2.53
N ALA A 758 28.75 5.81 3.68
CA ALA A 758 29.42 5.16 4.81
C ALA A 758 28.38 4.55 5.76
N VAL A 759 28.68 3.41 6.38
CA VAL A 759 27.79 2.80 7.38
C VAL A 759 28.53 2.25 8.59
N TYR A 760 27.95 2.44 9.77
CA TYR A 760 28.26 1.63 10.94
C TYR A 760 27.00 0.90 11.43
N ALA A 761 27.07 -0.42 11.52
CA ALA A 761 25.99 -1.28 11.96
C ALA A 761 26.41 -2.06 13.21
N GLN A 762 25.70 -1.86 14.33
CA GLN A 762 25.96 -2.58 15.58
C GLN A 762 25.37 -3.99 15.51
N ASP A 763 26.14 -4.98 15.95
CA ASP A 763 25.75 -6.39 15.88
C ASP A 763 25.38 -6.92 17.27
N PHE A 764 24.08 -6.93 17.56
CA PHE A 764 23.55 -7.40 18.85
C PHE A 764 23.88 -8.88 19.14
N SER A 765 24.18 -9.70 18.12
CA SER A 765 24.58 -11.11 18.34
C SER A 765 25.97 -11.24 19.01
N VAL A 766 26.80 -10.21 18.85
CA VAL A 766 28.16 -10.08 19.40
C VAL A 766 28.13 -9.17 20.62
N LYS A 767 28.28 -9.73 21.82
CA LYS A 767 28.35 -8.97 23.10
C LYS A 767 27.16 -7.98 23.30
N GLY A 768 25.98 -8.27 22.74
CA GLY A 768 24.80 -7.39 22.83
C GLY A 768 24.96 -6.05 22.10
N GLY A 769 25.80 -5.97 21.07
CA GLY A 769 26.05 -4.73 20.30
C GLY A 769 26.79 -3.64 21.09
N THR A 770 27.21 -3.94 22.33
CA THR A 770 27.71 -2.95 23.29
C THR A 770 28.95 -2.23 22.79
N LEU A 771 28.97 -0.91 22.91
CA LEU A 771 30.13 -0.09 22.55
C LEU A 771 31.24 -0.26 23.60
N GLY A 772 32.36 -0.84 23.17
CA GLY A 772 33.64 -0.76 23.88
C GLY A 772 34.65 0.08 23.09
N THR A 773 35.91 -0.01 23.52
CA THR A 773 37.05 0.75 22.98
C THR A 773 37.23 0.50 21.48
N ALA A 774 37.28 -0.78 21.07
CA ALA A 774 37.50 -1.16 19.68
C ALA A 774 36.31 -0.82 18.77
N GLU A 775 35.07 -0.95 19.27
CA GLU A 775 33.88 -0.53 18.53
C GLU A 775 33.89 0.98 18.28
N GLY A 776 34.22 1.76 19.32
CA GLY A 776 34.32 3.21 19.25
C GLY A 776 35.38 3.71 18.28
N GLU A 777 36.56 3.09 18.29
CA GLU A 777 37.65 3.42 17.36
C GLU A 777 37.30 3.10 15.90
N LYS A 778 36.59 1.99 15.63
CA LYS A 778 36.07 1.68 14.29
C LYS A 778 35.08 2.75 13.81
N ILE A 779 34.09 3.11 14.62
CA ILE A 779 33.09 4.13 14.26
C ILE A 779 33.76 5.49 14.06
N CYS A 780 34.63 5.92 14.99
CA CYS A 780 35.32 7.21 14.89
C CYS A 780 36.14 7.32 13.60
N ARG A 781 36.91 6.28 13.26
CA ARG A 781 37.71 6.22 12.04
C ARG A 781 36.86 6.25 10.78
N LEU A 782 35.72 5.56 10.78
CA LEU A 782 34.79 5.59 9.66
C LEU A 782 34.21 7.00 9.46
N MET A 783 33.79 7.67 10.54
CA MET A 783 33.24 9.02 10.47
C MET A 783 34.27 10.04 9.97
N ASP A 784 35.54 9.94 10.41
CA ASP A 784 36.65 10.74 9.84
C ASP A 784 36.77 10.53 8.33
N MET A 785 36.84 9.27 7.89
CA MET A 785 36.93 8.93 6.46
C MET A 785 35.69 9.39 5.67
N ALA A 786 34.49 9.37 6.26
CA ALA A 786 33.26 9.81 5.61
C ALA A 786 33.18 11.34 5.46
N ILE A 787 33.67 12.09 6.46
CA ILE A 787 33.82 13.55 6.41
C ILE A 787 34.88 13.92 5.35
N ASP A 788 36.06 13.29 5.36
CA ASP A 788 37.14 13.55 4.40
C ASP A 788 36.70 13.24 2.94
N LEU A 789 35.97 12.14 2.74
CA LEU A 789 35.41 11.75 1.43
C LEU A 789 34.12 12.51 1.07
N LYS A 790 33.54 13.28 2.00
CA LYS A 790 32.29 14.06 1.86
C LYS A 790 31.10 13.20 1.40
N VAL A 791 30.90 12.06 2.06
CA VAL A 791 29.81 11.09 1.79
C VAL A 791 28.84 10.98 2.97
N PRO A 792 27.55 10.64 2.74
CA PRO A 792 26.58 10.43 3.81
C PRO A 792 26.98 9.31 4.77
N ILE A 793 26.49 9.40 6.00
CA ILE A 793 26.73 8.42 7.07
C ILE A 793 25.39 7.81 7.48
N VAL A 794 25.30 6.48 7.47
CA VAL A 794 24.16 5.73 8.00
C VAL A 794 24.58 4.98 9.27
N ALA A 795 23.79 5.10 10.32
CA ALA A 795 23.95 4.38 11.59
C ALA A 795 22.84 3.34 11.72
N ILE A 796 23.19 2.06 11.83
CA ILE A 796 22.22 1.00 12.17
C ILE A 796 22.45 0.58 13.62
N VAL A 797 21.47 0.86 14.47
CA VAL A 797 21.58 0.81 15.93
C VAL A 797 20.76 -0.35 16.48
N ASP A 798 21.46 -1.31 17.09
CA ASP A 798 20.93 -2.49 17.78
C ASP A 798 21.93 -2.86 18.89
N SER A 799 21.79 -2.25 20.07
CA SER A 799 22.87 -2.15 21.06
C SER A 799 22.38 -1.92 22.50
N GLY A 800 22.89 -2.75 23.42
CA GLY A 800 22.73 -2.58 24.87
C GLY A 800 23.49 -1.37 25.48
N GLY A 801 24.05 -0.48 24.67
CA GLY A 801 24.70 0.75 25.13
C GLY A 801 26.19 0.57 25.44
N ALA A 802 26.69 1.25 26.47
CA ALA A 802 28.09 1.20 26.87
C ALA A 802 28.49 -0.14 27.50
N ARG A 803 29.65 -0.67 27.13
CA ARG A 803 30.17 -1.92 27.70
C ARG A 803 30.66 -1.71 29.14
N ILE A 804 29.82 -2.08 30.10
CA ILE A 804 30.04 -1.95 31.54
C ILE A 804 31.42 -2.43 31.98
N GLN A 805 31.90 -3.56 31.41
CA GLN A 805 33.19 -4.17 31.75
C GLN A 805 34.42 -3.35 31.33
N GLU A 806 34.27 -2.38 30.43
CA GLU A 806 35.33 -1.43 30.02
C GLU A 806 35.18 -0.05 30.71
N GLY A 807 34.11 0.16 31.49
CA GLY A 807 33.89 1.35 32.31
C GLY A 807 34.04 2.67 31.55
N VAL A 808 34.88 3.57 32.08
CA VAL A 808 35.10 4.92 31.53
C VAL A 808 35.71 4.89 30.12
N ALA A 809 36.40 3.80 29.71
CA ALA A 809 36.93 3.69 28.35
C ALA A 809 35.81 3.63 27.29
N ALA A 810 34.71 2.90 27.57
CA ALA A 810 33.53 2.87 26.72
C ALA A 810 32.84 4.25 26.63
N LEU A 811 32.70 4.94 27.77
CA LEU A 811 32.11 6.29 27.82
C LEU A 811 32.97 7.33 27.07
N THR A 812 34.29 7.17 27.11
CA THR A 812 35.25 8.01 26.35
C THR A 812 35.02 7.89 24.84
N GLN A 813 34.67 6.70 24.35
CA GLN A 813 34.33 6.53 22.93
C GLN A 813 33.00 7.19 22.55
N TYR A 814 31.97 7.12 23.41
CA TYR A 814 30.73 7.88 23.16
C TYR A 814 30.99 9.38 23.04
N GLY A 815 31.81 9.96 23.93
CA GLY A 815 32.23 11.37 23.83
C GLY A 815 32.96 11.71 22.53
N ARG A 816 33.78 10.78 21.99
CA ARG A 816 34.42 10.93 20.67
C ARG A 816 33.42 10.84 19.52
N ILE A 817 32.47 9.91 19.58
CA ILE A 817 31.42 9.75 18.55
C ILE A 817 30.53 10.99 18.52
N PHE A 818 29.97 11.44 19.66
CA PHE A 818 29.12 12.65 19.72
C PHE A 818 29.82 13.87 19.11
N ARG A 819 31.11 14.05 19.41
CA ARG A 819 31.92 15.12 18.82
C ARG A 819 31.94 15.02 17.30
N LYS A 820 32.15 13.82 16.73
CA LYS A 820 32.14 13.61 15.27
C LYS A 820 30.76 13.77 14.64
N THR A 821 29.68 13.37 15.32
CA THR A 821 28.31 13.61 14.86
C THR A 821 28.03 15.12 14.75
N CYS A 822 28.53 15.90 15.71
CA CYS A 822 28.49 17.36 15.68
C CYS A 822 29.40 17.98 14.59
N GLU A 823 30.61 17.43 14.38
CA GLU A 823 31.54 17.87 13.32
C GLU A 823 30.99 17.58 11.90
N ALA A 824 30.19 16.53 11.73
CA ALA A 824 29.50 16.18 10.48
C ALA A 824 28.16 16.92 10.27
N SER A 825 27.55 17.49 11.31
CA SER A 825 26.19 18.06 11.28
C SER A 825 26.06 19.23 10.29
N GLY A 826 25.22 19.07 9.27
CA GLY A 826 25.06 20.04 8.18
C GLY A 826 26.23 20.08 7.19
N PHE A 827 27.15 19.12 7.25
CA PHE A 827 28.22 18.93 6.26
C PHE A 827 28.00 17.69 5.39
N VAL A 828 27.74 16.54 6.00
CA VAL A 828 27.29 15.31 5.32
C VAL A 828 25.96 14.84 5.94
N PRO A 829 25.01 14.28 5.16
CA PRO A 829 23.77 13.77 5.73
C PRO A 829 24.03 12.60 6.68
N GLN A 830 23.39 12.62 7.86
CA GLN A 830 23.47 11.57 8.86
C GLN A 830 22.09 10.97 9.15
N LEU A 831 21.90 9.68 8.86
CA LEU A 831 20.66 8.95 9.12
C LEU A 831 20.89 7.89 10.20
N SER A 832 19.97 7.76 11.16
CA SER A 832 20.02 6.72 12.20
C SER A 832 18.79 5.80 12.15
N LEU A 833 19.01 4.52 11.85
CA LEU A 833 17.99 3.48 11.87
C LEU A 833 18.08 2.72 13.20
N ILE A 834 17.05 2.81 14.02
CA ILE A 834 16.94 2.07 15.27
C ILE A 834 16.18 0.78 15.00
N LEU A 835 16.92 -0.32 14.84
CA LEU A 835 16.39 -1.66 14.53
C LEU A 835 16.52 -2.61 15.73
N GLY A 836 16.59 -2.04 16.94
CA GLY A 836 16.86 -2.76 18.18
C GLY A 836 16.80 -1.85 19.41
N PRO A 837 17.29 -2.31 20.56
CA PRO A 837 17.50 -1.44 21.72
C PRO A 837 18.56 -0.38 21.43
N CYS A 838 18.35 0.82 21.96
CA CYS A 838 19.34 1.88 22.05
C CYS A 838 19.24 2.49 23.46
N ALA A 839 20.20 2.15 24.33
CA ALA A 839 20.09 2.43 25.77
C ALA A 839 21.26 3.25 26.34
N GLY A 840 20.99 3.99 27.42
CA GLY A 840 22.01 4.79 28.10
C GLY A 840 22.42 6.01 27.28
N GLY A 841 23.70 6.38 27.34
CA GLY A 841 24.24 7.47 26.52
C GLY A 841 24.13 7.25 25.00
N ALA A 842 23.85 6.03 24.54
CA ALA A 842 23.74 5.71 23.12
C ALA A 842 22.68 6.56 22.38
N VAL A 843 21.56 6.87 23.03
CA VAL A 843 20.43 7.60 22.42
C VAL A 843 20.79 9.00 21.93
N TYR A 844 21.80 9.63 22.55
CA TYR A 844 22.26 10.95 22.15
C TYR A 844 22.98 10.94 20.80
N CYS A 845 23.51 9.79 20.34
CA CYS A 845 24.12 9.72 19.01
C CYS A 845 23.07 9.85 17.90
N PRO A 846 21.99 9.05 17.85
CA PRO A 846 20.87 9.30 16.93
C PRO A 846 20.27 10.70 17.08
N ALA A 847 20.06 11.18 18.31
CA ALA A 847 19.50 12.51 18.57
C ALA A 847 20.33 13.69 18.04
N LEU A 848 21.60 13.45 17.65
CA LEU A 848 22.48 14.44 17.02
C LEU A 848 22.55 14.31 15.48
N THR A 849 22.02 13.23 14.89
CA THR A 849 21.98 13.02 13.43
C THR A 849 20.86 13.82 12.75
N ASP A 850 20.81 13.84 11.42
CA ASP A 850 19.84 14.64 10.66
C ASP A 850 18.41 14.08 10.73
N LEU A 851 18.25 12.76 10.55
CA LEU A 851 16.97 12.05 10.58
C LEU A 851 17.09 10.73 11.34
N ILE A 852 16.07 10.39 12.13
CA ILE A 852 16.00 9.14 12.91
C ILE A 852 14.79 8.32 12.45
N ILE A 853 15.02 7.05 12.12
CA ILE A 853 14.02 6.11 11.65
C ILE A 853 13.90 4.99 12.68
N MET A 854 12.68 4.65 13.08
CA MET A 854 12.41 3.60 14.06
C MET A 854 11.39 2.60 13.50
N THR A 855 11.59 1.30 13.75
CA THR A 855 10.57 0.30 13.39
C THR A 855 9.43 0.28 14.39
N ARG A 856 8.22 0.00 13.91
CA ARG A 856 6.95 0.01 14.66
C ARG A 856 6.96 -0.95 15.84
N GLU A 857 7.57 -2.11 15.65
CA GLU A 857 7.99 -3.02 16.71
C GLU A 857 9.51 -3.06 16.84
N ASN A 858 10.02 -3.78 17.84
CA ASN A 858 11.41 -4.24 17.89
C ASN A 858 12.51 -3.14 17.97
N SER A 859 12.16 -1.86 17.99
CA SER A 859 13.03 -0.70 18.23
C SER A 859 12.71 0.00 19.56
N ASN A 860 13.72 0.48 20.28
CA ASN A 860 13.53 1.27 21.51
C ASN A 860 14.67 2.29 21.71
N MET A 861 14.38 3.51 22.16
CA MET A 861 15.36 4.50 22.62
C MET A 861 15.04 4.96 24.04
N PHE A 862 15.96 4.78 25.00
CA PHE A 862 15.80 5.38 26.34
C PHE A 862 17.14 5.66 27.05
N VAL A 863 17.21 6.77 27.81
CA VAL A 863 18.38 7.13 28.62
C VAL A 863 18.54 6.15 29.79
N THR A 864 17.43 5.76 30.42
CA THR A 864 17.36 4.75 31.48
C THR A 864 16.32 3.71 31.10
N GLY A 865 16.64 2.41 31.20
CA GLY A 865 15.64 1.37 30.97
C GLY A 865 14.52 1.43 32.01
N PRO A 866 13.33 0.88 31.71
CA PRO A 866 12.19 0.87 32.66
C PRO A 866 12.55 0.25 34.01
N ASP A 867 13.51 -0.69 33.99
CA ASP A 867 14.21 -1.28 35.13
C ASP A 867 14.61 -0.25 36.20
N VAL A 868 15.25 0.84 35.75
CA VAL A 868 15.84 1.88 36.58
C VAL A 868 14.80 2.94 36.92
N VAL A 869 13.86 3.22 36.00
CA VAL A 869 12.74 4.14 36.22
C VAL A 869 11.92 3.68 37.43
N LYS A 870 11.53 2.39 37.45
CA LYS A 870 10.81 1.78 38.58
C LYS A 870 11.56 1.87 39.91
N ALA A 871 12.86 1.59 39.90
CA ALA A 871 13.68 1.61 41.11
C ALA A 871 13.90 3.02 41.68
N SER A 872 13.79 4.07 40.86
CA SER A 872 14.06 5.46 41.25
C SER A 872 12.80 6.31 41.49
N THR A 873 11.71 6.04 40.79
CA THR A 873 10.46 6.83 40.85
C THR A 873 9.24 6.04 41.38
N GLY A 874 9.32 4.71 41.38
CA GLY A 874 8.15 3.83 41.55
C GLY A 874 7.28 3.68 40.29
N GLU A 875 7.46 4.53 39.28
CA GLU A 875 6.72 4.49 38.01
C GLU A 875 6.97 3.17 37.30
N THR A 876 5.90 2.57 36.79
CA THR A 876 5.86 1.15 36.48
C THR A 876 5.51 0.96 35.00
N ILE A 877 6.40 1.35 34.09
CA ILE A 877 6.21 1.42 32.62
C ILE A 877 6.87 0.25 31.83
N SER A 878 6.48 -0.01 30.57
CA SER A 878 7.15 -0.99 29.70
C SER A 878 8.25 -0.36 28.82
N MET A 879 9.03 -1.15 28.06
CA MET A 879 10.02 -0.60 27.13
C MET A 879 9.38 0.16 25.97
N ALA A 880 8.31 -0.40 25.37
CA ALA A 880 7.62 0.20 24.24
C ALA A 880 6.90 1.50 24.65
N ASP A 881 6.30 1.53 25.85
CA ASP A 881 5.59 2.71 26.35
C ASP A 881 6.57 3.82 26.83
N LEU A 882 7.80 3.45 27.25
CA LEU A 882 8.84 4.40 27.66
C LEU A 882 9.60 5.03 26.47
N GLY A 883 9.79 4.29 25.39
CA GLY A 883 10.65 4.73 24.29
C GLY A 883 10.58 3.87 23.01
N GLY A 884 9.45 3.23 22.74
CA GLY A 884 9.22 2.52 21.48
C GLY A 884 9.03 3.48 20.29
N GLY A 885 9.08 2.94 19.07
CA GLY A 885 8.98 3.72 17.83
C GLY A 885 7.75 4.65 17.75
N GLU A 886 6.58 4.21 18.24
CA GLU A 886 5.35 5.02 18.30
C GLU A 886 5.49 6.25 19.22
N VAL A 887 6.08 6.07 20.42
CA VAL A 887 6.25 7.16 21.41
C VAL A 887 7.18 8.24 20.86
N HIS A 888 8.19 7.86 20.08
CA HIS A 888 9.11 8.79 19.44
C HIS A 888 8.60 9.41 18.14
N ASN A 889 7.71 8.74 17.41
CA ASN A 889 7.08 9.31 16.21
C ASN A 889 5.78 10.10 16.47
N ARG A 890 5.10 9.91 17.61
CA ARG A 890 3.84 10.61 17.94
C ARG A 890 3.94 11.62 19.08
N VAL A 891 4.63 11.27 20.17
CA VAL A 891 4.52 11.99 21.44
C VAL A 891 5.71 12.91 21.71
N SER A 892 6.93 12.45 21.39
CA SER A 892 8.17 13.19 21.72
C SER A 892 8.92 13.73 20.51
N GLY A 893 8.48 13.44 19.28
CA GLY A 893 9.06 13.97 18.03
C GLY A 893 10.49 13.56 17.71
N VAL A 894 11.14 12.74 18.54
CA VAL A 894 12.53 12.30 18.38
C VAL A 894 12.72 11.53 17.06
N ALA A 895 11.76 10.67 16.71
CA ALA A 895 11.79 9.91 15.48
C ALA A 895 11.07 10.67 14.35
N HIS A 896 11.56 10.45 13.14
CA HIS A 896 11.18 11.16 11.93
C HIS A 896 10.43 10.26 10.92
N TYR A 897 10.54 8.94 11.07
CA TYR A 897 9.72 7.95 10.38
C TYR A 897 9.47 6.72 11.26
N LEU A 898 8.31 6.11 11.09
CA LEU A 898 7.88 4.88 11.74
C LEU A 898 7.71 3.81 10.65
N GLY A 899 8.76 3.05 10.38
CA GLY A 899 8.66 1.94 9.42
C GLY A 899 7.92 0.76 10.02
N GLU A 900 7.11 0.04 9.25
CA GLU A 900 6.38 -1.15 9.71
C GLU A 900 7.35 -2.24 10.17
N ASP A 901 8.35 -2.56 9.34
CA ASP A 901 9.37 -3.56 9.60
C ASP A 901 10.80 -3.03 9.30
N GLU A 902 11.81 -3.87 9.54
CA GLU A 902 13.22 -3.52 9.26
C GLU A 902 13.49 -3.28 7.76
N SER A 903 12.65 -3.77 6.86
CA SER A 903 12.80 -3.63 5.40
C SER A 903 12.31 -2.25 4.95
N ASP A 904 11.11 -1.86 5.37
CA ASP A 904 10.51 -0.53 5.13
C ASP A 904 11.35 0.60 5.76
N ALA A 905 11.81 0.42 7.00
CA ALA A 905 12.71 1.36 7.65
C ALA A 905 14.06 1.56 6.90
N ILE A 906 14.52 0.56 6.16
CA ILE A 906 15.73 0.64 5.32
C ILE A 906 15.42 1.27 3.95
N ASP A 907 14.28 0.96 3.33
CA ASP A 907 13.90 1.58 2.07
C ASP A 907 13.63 3.08 2.23
N TYR A 908 12.92 3.51 3.27
CA TYR A 908 12.75 4.93 3.58
C TYR A 908 14.11 5.64 3.75
N ALA A 909 15.11 4.98 4.33
CA ALA A 909 16.48 5.53 4.43
C ALA A 909 17.15 5.69 3.05
N ARG A 910 16.99 4.71 2.14
CA ARG A 910 17.45 4.81 0.74
C ARG A 910 16.73 5.94 0.00
N THR A 911 15.41 5.99 0.11
CA THR A 911 14.53 6.98 -0.52
C THR A 911 14.83 8.40 -0.04
N VAL A 912 15.01 8.64 1.26
CA VAL A 912 15.48 9.94 1.79
C VAL A 912 16.85 10.33 1.23
N LEU A 913 17.79 9.39 1.14
CA LEU A 913 19.09 9.66 0.51
C LEU A 913 18.97 10.05 -0.96
N ALA A 914 17.90 9.67 -1.67
CA ALA A 914 17.65 10.11 -3.05
C ALA A 914 17.42 11.62 -3.16
N TYR A 915 16.73 12.26 -2.21
CA TYR A 915 16.50 13.71 -2.25
C TYR A 915 17.72 14.54 -1.78
N LEU A 916 18.60 13.97 -0.96
CA LEU A 916 19.75 14.66 -0.38
C LEU A 916 21.02 14.56 -1.24
N PRO A 917 21.86 15.62 -1.31
CA PRO A 917 23.22 15.54 -1.86
C PRO A 917 24.14 14.70 -0.96
N SER A 918 25.30 14.28 -1.48
CA SER A 918 26.31 13.59 -0.66
C SER A 918 26.90 14.45 0.46
N ASN A 919 26.87 15.78 0.31
CA ASN A 919 27.39 16.78 1.25
C ASN A 919 26.83 18.18 0.92
N SER A 920 26.92 19.13 1.86
CA SER A 920 26.37 20.49 1.73
C SER A 920 27.15 21.44 0.78
N GLU A 921 28.31 21.02 0.27
CA GLU A 921 28.99 21.72 -0.83
C GLU A 921 28.51 21.26 -2.22
N SER A 922 27.81 20.12 -2.29
CA SER A 922 27.27 19.54 -3.52
C SER A 922 25.82 19.98 -3.76
N LYS A 923 25.41 19.97 -5.03
CA LYS A 923 23.99 20.11 -5.39
C LYS A 923 23.23 18.81 -5.09
N PRO A 924 21.92 18.87 -4.78
CA PRO A 924 21.05 17.71 -4.83
C PRO A 924 21.11 17.04 -6.21
N PRO A 925 20.81 15.74 -6.33
CA PRO A 925 20.67 15.09 -7.62
C PRO A 925 19.54 15.72 -8.43
N VAL A 926 19.55 15.48 -9.75
CA VAL A 926 18.49 15.94 -10.67
C VAL A 926 18.07 14.75 -11.51
N TYR A 927 16.77 14.54 -11.60
CA TYR A 927 16.13 13.40 -12.25
C TYR A 927 15.63 13.77 -13.64
N ALA A 928 15.52 12.76 -14.52
CA ALA A 928 14.89 12.94 -15.82
C ALA A 928 13.37 13.08 -15.61
N TYR A 929 12.83 14.23 -16.00
CA TYR A 929 11.42 14.56 -15.85
C TYR A 929 10.86 15.13 -17.16
N ALA A 930 9.58 14.89 -17.43
CA ALA A 930 8.87 15.40 -18.59
C ALA A 930 7.40 15.66 -18.23
N VAL A 931 6.95 16.92 -18.36
CA VAL A 931 5.56 17.31 -18.07
C VAL A 931 4.59 16.53 -18.95
N THR A 932 3.80 15.68 -18.33
CA THR A 932 2.72 14.94 -19.01
C THR A 932 1.48 15.80 -19.19
N ARG A 933 0.57 15.36 -20.07
CA ARG A 933 -0.79 15.94 -20.13
C ARG A 933 -1.54 15.71 -18.81
N ALA A 934 -1.38 14.54 -18.20
CA ALA A 934 -2.04 14.17 -16.95
C ALA A 934 -1.76 15.18 -15.83
N GLU A 935 -0.49 15.56 -15.61
CA GLU A 935 -0.12 16.50 -14.54
C GLU A 935 -0.71 17.91 -14.75
N ARG A 936 -0.91 18.35 -15.99
CA ARG A 936 -1.63 19.61 -16.27
C ARG A 936 -3.12 19.54 -15.97
N GLU A 937 -3.76 18.40 -16.22
CA GLU A 937 -5.16 18.19 -15.82
C GLU A 937 -5.28 18.01 -14.29
N THR A 938 -4.30 17.37 -13.64
CA THR A 938 -4.20 17.27 -12.18
C THR A 938 -4.03 18.64 -11.54
N ALA A 939 -3.20 19.53 -12.09
CA ALA A 939 -3.04 20.90 -11.59
C ALA A 939 -4.36 21.68 -11.57
N LYS A 940 -5.27 21.48 -12.55
CA LYS A 940 -6.61 22.11 -12.56
C LYS A 940 -7.48 21.71 -11.37
N ARG A 941 -7.28 20.52 -10.78
CA ARG A 941 -8.01 20.09 -9.57
C ARG A 941 -7.79 21.00 -8.37
N LEU A 942 -6.70 21.78 -8.35
CA LEU A 942 -6.44 22.78 -7.30
C LEU A 942 -7.58 23.81 -7.17
N ALA A 943 -8.29 24.12 -8.26
CA ALA A 943 -9.45 25.01 -8.25
C ALA A 943 -10.69 24.45 -7.52
N THR A 944 -10.73 23.13 -7.25
CA THR A 944 -11.85 22.45 -6.57
C THR A 944 -11.49 21.83 -5.22
N ILE A 945 -10.21 21.52 -4.96
CA ILE A 945 -9.76 20.89 -3.70
C ILE A 945 -9.92 21.85 -2.50
N VAL A 946 -9.59 23.14 -2.67
CA VAL A 946 -9.74 24.12 -1.59
C VAL A 946 -11.17 24.70 -1.62
N PRO A 947 -12.00 24.45 -0.59
CA PRO A 947 -13.39 24.89 -0.59
C PRO A 947 -13.49 26.40 -0.39
N ALA A 948 -14.34 27.05 -1.19
CA ALA A 948 -14.69 28.47 -1.05
C ALA A 948 -15.33 28.80 0.32
N ASN A 949 -15.89 27.80 1.00
CA ASN A 949 -16.29 27.92 2.39
C ASN A 949 -15.07 27.82 3.32
N GLU A 950 -14.66 28.97 3.87
CA GLU A 950 -13.58 29.09 4.86
C GLU A 950 -13.67 28.16 6.08
N ARG A 951 -14.87 27.71 6.46
CA ARG A 951 -15.09 26.84 7.63
C ARG A 951 -14.97 25.35 7.29
N GLN A 952 -14.97 25.01 6.02
CA GLN A 952 -14.79 23.64 5.56
C GLN A 952 -13.28 23.32 5.54
N PRO A 953 -12.84 22.25 6.21
CA PRO A 953 -11.46 21.77 6.11
C PRO A 953 -11.26 21.02 4.77
N TYR A 954 -10.00 20.79 4.42
CA TYR A 954 -9.58 19.97 3.28
C TYR A 954 -8.20 19.38 3.58
N ASP A 955 -7.82 18.34 2.84
CA ASP A 955 -6.50 17.72 2.98
C ASP A 955 -5.45 18.44 2.14
N MET A 956 -4.45 19.02 2.80
CA MET A 956 -3.30 19.63 2.13
C MET A 956 -2.46 18.63 1.33
N LEU A 957 -2.51 17.32 1.64
CA LEU A 957 -1.83 16.29 0.84
C LEU A 957 -2.38 16.19 -0.58
N GLU A 958 -3.68 16.45 -0.80
CA GLU A 958 -4.22 16.51 -2.16
C GLU A 958 -3.67 17.70 -2.95
N VAL A 959 -3.55 18.86 -2.29
CA VAL A 959 -2.92 20.06 -2.88
C VAL A 959 -1.45 19.80 -3.23
N ILE A 960 -0.68 19.20 -2.31
CA ILE A 960 0.73 18.84 -2.56
C ILE A 960 0.83 17.86 -3.73
N ARG A 961 0.02 16.79 -3.75
CA ARG A 961 -0.02 15.79 -4.83
C ARG A 961 -0.37 16.38 -6.21
N CYS A 962 -1.05 17.53 -6.27
CA CYS A 962 -1.31 18.23 -7.53
C CYS A 962 -0.20 19.21 -7.95
N ILE A 963 0.77 19.49 -7.07
CA ILE A 963 1.86 20.45 -7.29
C ILE A 963 3.20 19.76 -7.56
N VAL A 964 3.43 18.56 -7.02
CA VAL A 964 4.72 17.83 -7.13
C VAL A 964 4.76 16.86 -8.31
N ASP A 965 5.97 16.50 -8.76
CA ASP A 965 6.18 15.57 -9.88
C ASP A 965 5.54 14.20 -9.57
N TYR A 966 4.72 13.70 -10.51
CA TYR A 966 3.96 12.44 -10.39
C TYR A 966 3.07 12.28 -9.12
N GLY A 967 2.93 13.33 -8.30
CA GLY A 967 2.26 13.27 -7.00
C GLY A 967 3.10 12.66 -5.86
N GLU A 968 4.41 12.43 -6.07
CA GLU A 968 5.30 11.82 -5.07
C GLU A 968 5.69 12.80 -3.95
N PHE A 969 5.35 12.47 -2.70
CA PHE A 969 5.69 13.25 -1.51
C PHE A 969 6.11 12.35 -0.35
N VAL A 970 7.38 12.44 0.05
CA VAL A 970 7.98 11.66 1.14
C VAL A 970 7.91 12.44 2.44
N GLN A 971 6.88 12.18 3.24
CA GLN A 971 6.65 12.87 4.51
C GLN A 971 7.78 12.63 5.53
N VAL A 972 8.02 13.63 6.36
CA VAL A 972 8.95 13.60 7.50
C VAL A 972 8.18 14.00 8.76
N GLN A 973 8.33 13.22 9.84
CA GLN A 973 7.58 13.39 11.09
C GLN A 973 6.05 13.41 10.88
N GLU A 974 5.52 12.57 9.97
CA GLU A 974 4.07 12.50 9.65
C GLU A 974 3.18 12.43 10.89
N LEU A 975 3.56 11.59 11.86
CA LEU A 975 2.76 11.26 13.03
C LEU A 975 2.93 12.24 14.22
N PHE A 976 3.85 13.20 14.13
CA PHE A 976 4.14 14.22 15.14
C PHE A 976 3.76 15.60 14.61
N GLY A 977 3.07 16.42 15.42
CA GLY A 977 2.82 17.80 15.04
C GLY A 977 2.05 17.97 13.72
N ALA A 978 0.97 17.21 13.55
CA ALA A 978 0.31 17.01 12.26
C ALA A 978 -0.49 18.22 11.72
N SER A 979 -0.60 19.32 12.48
CA SER A 979 -1.11 20.62 11.99
C SER A 979 -0.19 21.28 10.95
N ALA A 980 1.07 20.83 10.87
CA ALA A 980 2.00 21.17 9.79
C ALA A 980 2.56 19.90 9.12
N LEU A 981 2.53 19.87 7.79
CA LEU A 981 3.18 18.86 6.95
C LEU A 981 4.58 19.33 6.58
N VAL A 982 5.54 18.41 6.59
CA VAL A 982 6.88 18.61 6.01
C VAL A 982 7.35 17.33 5.32
N GLY A 983 8.15 17.46 4.27
CA GLY A 983 8.65 16.30 3.52
C GLY A 983 9.38 16.67 2.24
N PHE A 984 9.96 15.66 1.59
CA PHE A 984 10.68 15.83 0.33
C PHE A 984 9.78 15.53 -0.87
N ALA A 985 9.99 16.27 -1.96
CA ALA A 985 9.32 16.05 -3.25
C ALA A 985 10.28 16.40 -4.39
N CYS A 986 9.89 16.10 -5.64
CA CYS A 986 10.51 16.69 -6.82
C CYS A 986 9.58 17.71 -7.49
N ILE A 987 10.17 18.78 -8.03
CA ILE A 987 9.49 19.72 -8.94
C ILE A 987 10.40 19.96 -10.16
N ASP A 988 9.91 19.62 -11.35
CA ASP A 988 10.66 19.62 -12.62
C ASP A 988 11.98 18.81 -12.50
N GLY A 989 11.89 17.61 -11.93
CA GLY A 989 13.01 16.68 -11.69
C GLY A 989 14.00 17.11 -10.61
N LYS A 990 13.72 18.16 -9.84
CA LYS A 990 14.64 18.71 -8.81
C LYS A 990 14.07 18.50 -7.40
N PRO A 991 14.84 17.89 -6.48
CA PRO A 991 14.47 17.78 -5.07
C PRO A 991 14.18 19.14 -4.41
N VAL A 992 13.06 19.21 -3.71
CA VAL A 992 12.62 20.34 -2.87
C VAL A 992 12.12 19.83 -1.52
N GLY A 993 12.18 20.68 -0.51
CA GLY A 993 11.45 20.49 0.74
C GLY A 993 10.12 21.22 0.69
N ILE A 994 9.01 20.52 0.92
CA ILE A 994 7.69 21.14 1.11
C ILE A 994 7.49 21.41 2.60
N VAL A 995 6.90 22.57 2.91
CA VAL A 995 6.32 22.88 4.23
C VAL A 995 4.89 23.36 4.00
N ALA A 996 3.91 22.80 4.70
CA ALA A 996 2.52 23.23 4.54
C ALA A 996 1.72 23.18 5.84
N ASN A 997 0.69 24.01 5.96
CA ASN A 997 -0.33 23.86 7.01
C ASN A 997 -1.33 22.76 6.64
N GLN A 998 -1.92 22.06 7.60
CA GLN A 998 -2.91 21.01 7.36
C GLN A 998 -4.30 21.41 7.89
N PRO A 999 -5.22 21.94 7.06
CA PRO A 999 -6.53 22.39 7.53
C PRO A 999 -7.42 21.28 8.12
N ASN A 1000 -7.21 20.02 7.74
CA ASN A 1000 -7.85 18.87 8.39
C ASN A 1000 -7.40 18.65 9.85
N VAL A 1001 -6.26 19.21 10.29
CA VAL A 1001 -5.71 19.01 11.65
C VAL A 1001 -5.56 20.35 12.34
N LEU A 1002 -6.39 20.59 13.37
CA LEU A 1002 -6.42 21.83 14.16
C LEU A 1002 -6.57 23.11 13.30
N ALA A 1003 -7.19 22.99 12.11
CA ALA A 1003 -7.28 24.06 11.11
C ALA A 1003 -5.92 24.67 10.70
N GLY A 1004 -4.83 23.90 10.76
CA GLY A 1004 -3.51 24.32 10.27
C GLY A 1004 -2.69 25.26 11.18
N ILE A 1005 -3.08 25.45 12.44
CA ILE A 1005 -2.42 26.36 13.40
C ILE A 1005 -0.99 25.94 13.80
N LEU A 1006 -0.23 26.89 14.37
CA LEU A 1006 1.11 26.70 14.94
C LEU A 1006 1.08 26.94 16.46
N ASP A 1007 1.70 26.09 17.28
CA ASP A 1007 1.09 25.67 18.56
C ASP A 1007 2.21 25.05 19.56
N VAL A 1008 2.13 24.03 20.49
CA VAL A 1008 3.32 23.40 21.25
C VAL A 1008 4.02 21.93 21.08
N ASP A 1009 4.17 21.30 19.88
CA ASP A 1009 4.94 20.18 19.23
C ASP A 1009 5.10 20.21 17.63
N SER A 1010 4.15 20.69 16.78
CA SER A 1010 4.24 20.97 15.30
C SER A 1010 5.36 21.85 14.71
N SER A 1011 5.47 23.15 14.99
CA SER A 1011 6.43 24.01 14.25
C SER A 1011 7.91 23.85 14.65
N GLU A 1012 8.27 22.95 15.57
CA GLU A 1012 9.68 22.52 15.75
C GLU A 1012 10.09 21.49 14.70
N LYS A 1013 9.14 20.65 14.26
CA LYS A 1013 9.24 19.86 13.03
C LYS A 1013 9.43 20.77 11.81
N VAL A 1014 8.65 21.85 11.68
CA VAL A 1014 8.86 22.88 10.63
C VAL A 1014 10.26 23.50 10.73
N ALA A 1015 10.70 23.88 11.93
CA ALA A 1015 12.02 24.45 12.18
C ALA A 1015 13.16 23.55 11.75
N ARG A 1016 13.08 22.30 12.19
CA ARG A 1016 14.06 21.26 11.97
C ARG A 1016 14.17 20.96 10.49
N PHE A 1017 13.04 20.85 9.80
CA PHE A 1017 12.99 20.58 8.37
C PHE A 1017 13.49 21.74 7.50
N VAL A 1018 13.13 22.99 7.81
CA VAL A 1018 13.69 24.17 7.11
C VAL A 1018 15.21 24.26 7.32
N ARG A 1019 15.72 23.97 8.52
CA ARG A 1019 17.18 23.87 8.76
C ARG A 1019 17.84 22.72 8.00
N LEU A 1020 17.16 21.58 7.82
CA LEU A 1020 17.67 20.45 7.06
C LEU A 1020 17.79 20.79 5.56
N CYS A 1021 16.78 21.45 4.99
CA CYS A 1021 16.79 21.90 3.60
C CYS A 1021 17.87 22.98 3.38
N ASP A 1022 17.93 23.98 4.27
CA ASP A 1022 18.99 25.00 4.29
C ASP A 1022 20.39 24.38 4.46
N ALA A 1023 20.53 23.33 5.27
CA ALA A 1023 21.81 22.63 5.42
C ALA A 1023 22.26 21.97 4.10
N PHE A 1024 21.35 21.35 3.33
CA PHE A 1024 21.71 20.50 2.19
C PHE A 1024 21.32 21.03 0.80
N ASN A 1025 21.14 22.34 0.63
CA ASN A 1025 20.86 23.00 -0.66
C ASN A 1025 19.51 22.63 -1.32
N LEU A 1026 18.53 22.11 -0.57
CA LEU A 1026 17.18 21.89 -1.11
C LEU A 1026 16.39 23.20 -1.03
N PRO A 1027 15.77 23.69 -2.12
CA PRO A 1027 14.78 24.76 -2.07
C PRO A 1027 13.64 24.42 -1.11
N VAL A 1028 13.03 25.44 -0.50
CA VAL A 1028 11.83 25.29 0.31
C VAL A 1028 10.63 25.89 -0.42
N VAL A 1029 9.55 25.12 -0.51
CA VAL A 1029 8.25 25.57 -1.02
C VAL A 1029 7.25 25.56 0.14
N THR A 1030 6.67 26.70 0.46
CA THR A 1030 5.78 26.87 1.62
C THR A 1030 4.34 27.14 1.17
N LEU A 1031 3.41 26.25 1.56
CA LEU A 1031 1.99 26.34 1.23
C LEU A 1031 1.18 26.75 2.48
N VAL A 1032 0.52 27.91 2.42
CA VAL A 1032 -0.01 28.59 3.60
C VAL A 1032 -1.54 28.59 3.65
N ASP A 1033 -2.10 27.93 4.66
CA ASP A 1033 -3.48 28.10 5.12
C ASP A 1033 -3.51 28.02 6.66
N VAL A 1034 -3.22 29.14 7.32
CA VAL A 1034 -3.04 29.24 8.78
C VAL A 1034 -3.85 30.39 9.40
N PRO A 1035 -4.77 30.11 10.34
CA PRO A 1035 -5.58 31.14 10.99
C PRO A 1035 -4.88 31.80 12.20
N GLY A 1036 -3.67 31.36 12.55
CA GLY A 1036 -2.83 31.97 13.59
C GLY A 1036 -1.98 30.95 14.34
N TYR A 1037 -1.39 31.40 15.45
CA TYR A 1037 -0.89 30.48 16.49
C TYR A 1037 -2.03 30.03 17.42
N LYS A 1038 -1.97 28.82 17.99
CA LYS A 1038 -2.94 28.32 18.98
C LYS A 1038 -2.85 29.17 20.26
N PRO A 1039 -3.96 29.77 20.71
CA PRO A 1039 -4.00 30.46 22.00
C PRO A 1039 -4.28 29.48 23.13
N GLY A 1040 -3.55 29.60 24.24
CA GLY A 1040 -3.81 28.81 25.45
C GLY A 1040 -2.73 28.97 26.52
N SER A 1041 -3.09 28.81 27.80
CA SER A 1041 -2.12 28.86 28.91
C SER A 1041 -1.24 27.60 28.96
N ASP A 1042 -1.74 26.47 28.48
CA ASP A 1042 -0.96 25.28 28.14
C ASP A 1042 0.16 25.62 27.15
N GLN A 1043 -0.15 26.45 26.15
CA GLN A 1043 0.81 26.85 25.12
C GLN A 1043 1.91 27.75 25.72
N GLU A 1044 1.52 28.77 26.47
CA GLU A 1044 2.46 29.66 27.16
C GLU A 1044 3.37 28.91 28.14
N HIS A 1045 2.82 27.95 28.91
CA HIS A 1045 3.59 27.17 29.88
C HIS A 1045 4.53 26.13 29.22
N ALA A 1046 4.13 25.50 28.12
CA ALA A 1046 5.01 24.65 27.32
C ALA A 1046 6.06 25.48 26.52
N GLY A 1047 5.89 26.80 26.50
CA GLY A 1047 6.89 27.77 26.07
C GLY A 1047 6.73 28.24 24.62
N ILE A 1048 5.50 28.41 24.14
CA ILE A 1048 5.12 28.88 22.78
C ILE A 1048 5.95 30.06 22.25
N ILE A 1049 6.51 30.93 23.11
CA ILE A 1049 7.37 32.05 22.69
C ILE A 1049 8.84 31.63 22.47
N ARG A 1050 9.41 30.74 23.30
CA ARG A 1050 10.77 30.20 23.11
C ARG A 1050 10.77 29.13 22.02
N ARG A 1051 9.73 28.30 22.01
CA ARG A 1051 9.38 27.42 20.89
C ARG A 1051 9.20 28.31 19.67
N GLY A 1052 8.36 29.34 19.79
CA GLY A 1052 8.31 30.62 19.06
C GLY A 1052 9.62 31.18 18.51
N ALA A 1053 10.76 30.68 19.00
CA ALA A 1053 12.13 30.94 18.58
C ALA A 1053 13.02 29.72 18.08
N LYS A 1054 12.54 28.72 17.27
CA LYS A 1054 13.27 27.84 16.23
C LYS A 1054 13.20 27.79 14.57
N VAL A 1055 12.41 28.23 13.48
CA VAL A 1055 11.26 29.14 12.94
C VAL A 1055 11.61 30.47 12.25
N ILE A 1056 11.13 31.65 12.71
CA ILE A 1056 11.51 33.04 12.33
C ILE A 1056 12.94 33.10 11.77
N TYR A 1057 14.00 32.96 12.57
CA TYR A 1057 15.43 32.96 12.16
C TYR A 1057 15.67 31.88 11.05
N ALA A 1058 14.88 30.80 10.92
CA ALA A 1058 14.94 29.77 9.85
C ALA A 1058 14.50 30.30 8.50
N TYR A 1059 13.31 30.86 8.35
CA TYR A 1059 12.99 31.56 7.09
C TYR A 1059 13.74 32.89 6.97
N ALA A 1060 13.92 33.64 8.06
CA ALA A 1060 14.57 34.96 8.07
C ALA A 1060 16.03 34.94 7.67
N ASN A 1061 16.61 33.75 7.57
CA ASN A 1061 17.99 33.58 7.22
C ASN A 1061 18.20 32.41 6.22
N ALA A 1062 17.29 31.46 5.99
CA ALA A 1062 17.55 30.32 5.08
C ALA A 1062 18.15 30.75 3.72
N GLN A 1063 19.25 30.09 3.36
CA GLN A 1063 20.11 30.47 2.23
C GLN A 1063 19.55 30.01 0.88
N VAL A 1064 18.82 28.90 0.90
CA VAL A 1064 18.22 28.24 -0.26
C VAL A 1064 17.11 29.07 -0.90
N PRO A 1065 16.72 28.80 -2.16
CA PRO A 1065 15.53 29.39 -2.75
C PRO A 1065 14.29 29.10 -1.89
N MET A 1066 13.46 30.12 -1.65
CA MET A 1066 12.23 30.03 -0.87
C MET A 1066 11.08 30.65 -1.66
N VAL A 1067 10.07 29.83 -1.95
CA VAL A 1067 8.86 30.21 -2.69
C VAL A 1067 7.66 29.93 -1.79
N THR A 1068 6.78 30.91 -1.62
CA THR A 1068 5.61 30.79 -0.73
C THR A 1068 4.32 31.04 -1.49
N VAL A 1069 3.30 30.23 -1.27
CA VAL A 1069 1.96 30.38 -1.87
C VAL A 1069 0.90 30.41 -0.77
N VAL A 1070 0.17 31.51 -0.65
CA VAL A 1070 -0.97 31.65 0.28
C VAL A 1070 -2.24 31.16 -0.40
N LEU A 1071 -2.77 30.04 0.08
CA LEU A 1071 -3.88 29.32 -0.53
C LEU A 1071 -5.23 29.87 -0.09
N ARG A 1072 -5.39 30.16 1.21
CA ARG A 1072 -6.67 30.64 1.76
C ARG A 1072 -6.54 31.59 2.95
N LYS A 1073 -5.85 31.22 4.05
CA LYS A 1073 -5.65 32.12 5.21
C LYS A 1073 -4.18 32.28 5.56
N ALA A 1074 -3.78 33.49 5.94
CA ALA A 1074 -2.51 33.73 6.62
C ALA A 1074 -2.67 34.88 7.63
N PHE A 1075 -2.85 34.53 8.91
CA PHE A 1075 -3.16 35.52 9.95
C PHE A 1075 -2.05 35.70 11.01
N GLY A 1076 -1.92 36.94 11.47
CA GLY A 1076 -1.11 37.33 12.62
C GLY A 1076 0.37 36.94 12.50
N GLY A 1077 0.96 36.48 13.61
CA GLY A 1077 2.36 36.03 13.63
C GLY A 1077 2.62 34.81 12.73
N ALA A 1078 1.60 33.98 12.45
CA ALA A 1078 1.77 32.77 11.65
C ALA A 1078 2.08 33.08 10.18
N TYR A 1079 1.46 34.13 9.60
CA TYR A 1079 1.84 34.65 8.28
C TYR A 1079 3.34 34.99 8.20
N ILE A 1080 3.87 35.65 9.23
CA ILE A 1080 5.27 36.10 9.25
C ILE A 1080 6.21 34.90 9.18
N VAL A 1081 5.98 33.89 10.03
CA VAL A 1081 6.88 32.72 10.16
C VAL A 1081 6.71 31.68 9.07
N MET A 1082 5.56 31.62 8.38
CA MET A 1082 5.32 30.70 7.26
C MET A 1082 5.80 31.31 5.94
N GLY A 1083 7.07 31.71 5.89
CA GLY A 1083 7.71 32.16 4.65
C GLY A 1083 7.18 33.49 4.09
N SER A 1084 6.86 34.49 4.92
CA SER A 1084 6.57 35.84 4.42
C SER A 1084 7.76 36.47 3.68
N LYS A 1085 7.47 37.33 2.70
CA LYS A 1085 8.49 38.08 1.95
C LYS A 1085 9.34 38.98 2.87
N ALA A 1086 8.71 39.59 3.87
CA ALA A 1086 9.39 40.40 4.87
C ALA A 1086 10.25 39.59 5.85
N ILE A 1087 9.96 38.30 6.08
CA ILE A 1087 10.87 37.46 6.85
C ILE A 1087 12.10 37.11 6.01
N GLY A 1088 11.92 36.62 4.78
CA GLY A 1088 13.04 36.40 3.86
C GLY A 1088 12.79 35.50 2.66
N ALA A 1089 11.55 35.05 2.42
CA ALA A 1089 11.23 34.31 1.21
C ALA A 1089 11.46 35.16 -0.05
N ASP A 1090 11.90 34.53 -1.15
CA ASP A 1090 12.33 35.25 -2.35
C ASP A 1090 11.15 35.72 -3.21
N LEU A 1091 10.10 34.89 -3.28
CA LEU A 1091 8.91 35.10 -4.10
C LEU A 1091 7.66 34.62 -3.36
N ASN A 1092 6.67 35.50 -3.21
CA ASN A 1092 5.42 35.20 -2.49
C ASN A 1092 4.20 35.40 -3.40
N PHE A 1093 3.41 34.35 -3.58
CA PHE A 1093 2.17 34.39 -4.36
C PHE A 1093 0.95 34.15 -3.47
N ALA A 1094 -0.23 34.51 -3.97
CA ALA A 1094 -1.49 34.30 -3.26
C ALA A 1094 -2.62 33.94 -4.23
N TRP A 1095 -3.56 33.11 -3.80
CA TRP A 1095 -4.78 32.82 -4.58
C TRP A 1095 -5.81 33.96 -4.44
N PRO A 1096 -6.72 34.18 -5.41
CA PRO A 1096 -7.59 35.37 -5.41
C PRO A 1096 -8.60 35.42 -4.26
N SER A 1097 -8.96 34.28 -3.70
CA SER A 1097 -9.85 34.12 -2.54
C SER A 1097 -9.14 34.23 -1.19
N SER A 1098 -7.82 34.49 -1.17
CA SER A 1098 -7.03 34.42 0.06
C SER A 1098 -7.11 35.67 0.94
N GLN A 1099 -7.06 35.43 2.24
CA GLN A 1099 -7.19 36.40 3.31
C GLN A 1099 -5.88 36.52 4.09
N ILE A 1100 -5.29 37.72 4.06
CA ILE A 1100 -4.06 38.06 4.77
C ILE A 1100 -4.38 39.23 5.71
N ALA A 1101 -4.15 39.06 7.02
CA ALA A 1101 -4.53 40.06 8.03
C ALA A 1101 -3.81 39.85 9.37
N VAL A 1102 -3.89 40.83 10.28
CA VAL A 1102 -3.42 40.68 11.67
C VAL A 1102 -4.33 39.72 12.47
N LEU A 1103 -5.64 39.74 12.20
CA LEU A 1103 -6.67 38.93 12.85
C LEU A 1103 -7.86 38.75 11.90
N GLY A 1104 -8.51 37.59 11.91
CA GLY A 1104 -9.72 37.33 11.12
C GLY A 1104 -10.88 38.28 11.47
N ALA A 1105 -11.71 38.64 10.49
CA ALA A 1105 -12.62 39.77 10.55
C ALA A 1105 -13.59 39.76 11.76
N ALA A 1106 -14.19 38.59 12.06
CA ALA A 1106 -15.08 38.44 13.21
C ALA A 1106 -14.38 38.69 14.57
N GLY A 1107 -13.07 38.42 14.67
CA GLY A 1107 -12.27 38.78 15.85
C GLY A 1107 -11.99 40.28 15.92
N ALA A 1108 -11.55 40.86 14.80
CA ALA A 1108 -11.19 42.28 14.70
C ALA A 1108 -12.38 43.20 15.03
N VAL A 1109 -13.56 42.94 14.47
CA VAL A 1109 -14.77 43.75 14.67
C VAL A 1109 -15.22 43.77 16.14
N ASN A 1110 -15.12 42.65 16.86
CA ASN A 1110 -15.46 42.57 18.29
C ASN A 1110 -14.47 43.33 19.20
N ILE A 1111 -13.30 43.73 18.68
CA ILE A 1111 -12.33 44.58 19.37
C ILE A 1111 -12.54 46.05 18.97
N ILE A 1112 -12.52 46.33 17.66
CA ILE A 1112 -12.59 47.70 17.10
C ILE A 1112 -13.95 48.35 17.40
N HIS A 1113 -15.06 47.67 17.05
CA HIS A 1113 -16.42 48.18 17.20
C HIS A 1113 -17.07 47.81 18.54
N ARG A 1114 -16.27 47.47 19.57
CA ARG A 1114 -16.77 47.07 20.89
C ARG A 1114 -17.76 48.09 21.48
N HIS A 1115 -17.46 49.38 21.35
CA HIS A 1115 -18.32 50.46 21.85
C HIS A 1115 -19.61 50.60 21.03
N ASP A 1116 -19.54 50.44 19.71
CA ASP A 1116 -20.72 50.53 18.83
C ASP A 1116 -21.68 49.36 19.06
N LEU A 1117 -21.14 48.14 19.15
CA LEU A 1117 -21.93 46.92 19.44
C LEU A 1117 -22.56 46.98 20.85
N ALA A 1118 -21.84 47.51 21.84
CA ALA A 1118 -22.40 47.75 23.17
C ALA A 1118 -23.50 48.82 23.18
N LYS A 1119 -23.31 49.90 22.41
CA LYS A 1119 -24.30 50.98 22.24
C LYS A 1119 -25.56 50.49 21.51
N ALA A 1120 -25.41 49.70 20.46
CA ALA A 1120 -26.52 49.05 19.76
C ALA A 1120 -27.32 48.15 20.71
N LYS A 1121 -26.62 47.31 21.50
CA LYS A 1121 -27.25 46.45 22.52
C LYS A 1121 -28.03 47.25 23.57
N ALA A 1122 -27.45 48.35 24.06
CA ALA A 1122 -28.11 49.25 25.01
C ALA A 1122 -29.29 50.04 24.40
N SER A 1123 -29.32 50.18 23.07
CA SER A 1123 -30.38 50.89 22.33
C SER A 1123 -31.47 49.97 21.78
N GLY A 1124 -31.45 48.67 22.13
CA GLY A 1124 -32.42 47.68 21.62
C GLY A 1124 -32.28 47.37 20.13
N GLN A 1125 -31.14 47.68 19.51
CA GLN A 1125 -30.87 47.43 18.09
C GLN A 1125 -30.31 46.02 17.87
N ASP A 1126 -30.47 45.50 16.64
CA ASP A 1126 -29.87 44.23 16.23
C ASP A 1126 -28.33 44.33 16.17
N VAL A 1127 -27.69 43.78 17.19
CA VAL A 1127 -26.24 43.73 17.36
C VAL A 1127 -25.58 42.78 16.36
N ASP A 1128 -26.29 41.74 15.94
CA ASP A 1128 -25.73 40.67 15.11
C ASP A 1128 -25.78 41.06 13.63
N ALA A 1129 -26.85 41.73 13.18
CA ALA A 1129 -26.87 42.42 11.89
C ALA A 1129 -25.81 43.53 11.79
N LEU A 1130 -25.63 44.33 12.86
CA LEU A 1130 -24.57 45.35 12.89
C LEU A 1130 -23.17 44.73 12.86
N ARG A 1131 -22.94 43.63 13.58
CA ARG A 1131 -21.66 42.90 13.53
C ARG A 1131 -21.41 42.31 12.15
N ALA A 1132 -22.41 41.70 11.52
CA ALA A 1132 -22.31 41.14 10.17
C ALA A 1132 -21.98 42.23 9.13
N LYS A 1133 -22.56 43.42 9.26
CA LYS A 1133 -22.22 44.59 8.44
C LYS A 1133 -20.74 44.96 8.58
N TYR A 1134 -20.26 45.19 9.81
CA TYR A 1134 -18.87 45.59 10.05
C TYR A 1134 -17.86 44.50 9.65
N ILE A 1135 -18.22 43.22 9.77
CA ILE A 1135 -17.41 42.09 9.28
C ILE A 1135 -17.20 42.22 7.77
N LYS A 1136 -18.27 42.41 6.99
CA LYS A 1136 -18.20 42.56 5.54
C LYS A 1136 -17.44 43.81 5.09
N GLU A 1137 -17.58 44.92 5.81
CA GLU A 1137 -16.80 46.15 5.57
C GLU A 1137 -15.30 45.94 5.84
N TYR A 1138 -14.93 45.16 6.87
CA TYR A 1138 -13.54 44.84 7.21
C TYR A 1138 -12.91 43.80 6.25
N GLU A 1139 -13.69 42.80 5.81
CA GLU A 1139 -13.29 41.84 4.76
C GLU A 1139 -12.97 42.54 3.44
N THR A 1140 -13.86 43.45 3.00
CA THR A 1140 -13.70 44.20 1.74
C THR A 1140 -12.49 45.15 1.78
N SER A 1141 -12.15 45.72 2.95
CA SER A 1141 -11.13 46.77 3.07
C SER A 1141 -9.76 46.30 3.55
N THR A 1142 -9.69 45.24 4.37
CA THR A 1142 -8.50 44.95 5.20
C THR A 1142 -8.09 43.47 5.21
N VAL A 1143 -9.01 42.52 4.97
CA VAL A 1143 -8.76 41.07 5.09
C VAL A 1143 -8.79 40.39 3.73
N ASN A 1144 -7.93 40.84 2.81
CA ASN A 1144 -7.82 40.28 1.46
C ASN A 1144 -6.41 40.50 0.88
N ALA A 1145 -6.05 39.70 -0.13
CA ALA A 1145 -4.73 39.75 -0.76
C ALA A 1145 -4.39 41.08 -1.46
N ASN A 1146 -5.38 41.85 -1.93
CA ASN A 1146 -5.16 43.05 -2.73
C ASN A 1146 -4.30 44.09 -2.00
N LEU A 1147 -4.61 44.37 -0.73
CA LEU A 1147 -3.82 45.29 0.09
C LEU A 1147 -2.36 44.84 0.19
N SER A 1148 -2.12 43.53 0.33
CA SER A 1148 -0.75 42.96 0.39
C SER A 1148 -0.02 43.05 -0.95
N LEU A 1149 -0.74 43.03 -2.07
CA LEU A 1149 -0.21 43.23 -3.42
C LEU A 1149 0.14 44.70 -3.67
N GLU A 1150 -0.74 45.63 -3.27
CA GLU A 1150 -0.53 47.08 -3.38
C GLU A 1150 0.74 47.56 -2.65
N ILE A 1151 1.04 46.97 -1.49
CA ILE A 1151 2.27 47.27 -0.72
C ILE A 1151 3.44 46.31 -1.02
N GLY A 1152 3.33 45.46 -2.05
CA GLY A 1152 4.40 44.58 -2.57
C GLY A 1152 4.85 43.45 -1.63
N GLN A 1153 4.04 43.10 -0.63
CA GLN A 1153 4.31 41.98 0.30
C GLN A 1153 4.04 40.61 -0.34
N ILE A 1154 3.22 40.57 -1.39
CA ILE A 1154 3.17 39.48 -2.36
C ILE A 1154 3.58 40.02 -3.74
N ASP A 1155 4.16 39.14 -4.57
CA ASP A 1155 4.67 39.43 -5.92
C ASP A 1155 3.60 39.31 -7.01
N GLY A 1156 2.57 38.49 -6.76
CA GLY A 1156 1.44 38.33 -7.66
C GLY A 1156 0.30 37.52 -7.05
N MET A 1157 -0.91 37.76 -7.57
CA MET A 1157 -2.01 36.82 -7.45
C MET A 1157 -1.97 35.84 -8.62
N ILE A 1158 -2.23 34.56 -8.34
CA ILE A 1158 -2.18 33.47 -9.33
C ILE A 1158 -3.44 32.61 -9.19
N ASP A 1159 -3.97 32.10 -10.29
CA ASP A 1159 -5.11 31.17 -10.22
C ASP A 1159 -4.67 29.82 -9.64
N PRO A 1160 -5.56 29.08 -8.95
CA PRO A 1160 -5.20 27.82 -8.29
C PRO A 1160 -4.43 26.84 -9.17
N GLU A 1161 -4.87 26.68 -10.42
CA GLU A 1161 -4.29 25.79 -11.42
C GLU A 1161 -2.89 26.19 -11.91
N GLN A 1162 -2.53 27.47 -11.81
CA GLN A 1162 -1.20 27.98 -12.20
C GLN A 1162 -0.12 27.69 -11.16
N THR A 1163 -0.49 27.28 -9.94
CA THR A 1163 0.42 27.13 -8.79
C THR A 1163 1.68 26.32 -9.10
N ARG A 1164 1.54 25.18 -9.80
CA ARG A 1164 2.70 24.34 -10.17
C ARG A 1164 3.64 25.03 -11.16
N GLU A 1165 3.09 25.64 -12.21
CA GLU A 1165 3.89 26.32 -13.25
C GLU A 1165 4.63 27.53 -12.66
N VAL A 1166 3.97 28.32 -11.80
CA VAL A 1166 4.57 29.45 -11.08
C VAL A 1166 5.70 29.02 -10.15
N ILE A 1167 5.57 27.89 -9.45
CA ILE A 1167 6.66 27.34 -8.61
C ILE A 1167 7.84 26.87 -9.48
N VAL A 1168 7.59 26.22 -10.63
CA VAL A 1168 8.65 25.83 -11.59
C VAL A 1168 9.41 27.05 -12.10
N GLU A 1169 8.72 28.10 -12.54
CA GLU A 1169 9.36 29.34 -13.02
C GLU A 1169 10.11 30.08 -11.92
N SER A 1170 9.56 30.11 -10.70
CA SER A 1170 10.20 30.68 -9.51
C SER A 1170 11.51 29.95 -9.18
N LEU A 1171 11.49 28.62 -9.12
CA LEU A 1171 12.67 27.80 -8.84
C LEU A 1171 13.71 27.89 -9.97
N ALA A 1172 13.28 27.99 -11.23
CA ALA A 1172 14.17 28.22 -12.37
C ALA A 1172 14.86 29.59 -12.30
N THR A 1173 14.12 30.65 -11.96
CA THR A 1173 14.65 32.01 -11.75
C THR A 1173 15.67 32.03 -10.61
N LEU A 1174 15.35 31.38 -9.49
CA LEU A 1174 16.19 31.32 -8.30
C LEU A 1174 17.33 30.29 -8.38
N ALA A 1175 17.42 29.47 -9.45
CA ALA A 1175 18.42 28.41 -9.60
C ALA A 1175 19.89 28.89 -9.63
N THR A 1176 20.12 30.21 -9.72
CA THR A 1176 21.44 30.85 -9.64
C THR A 1176 21.76 31.47 -8.27
N LYS A 1177 20.79 31.47 -7.32
CA LYS A 1177 21.01 31.78 -5.90
C LYS A 1177 22.08 30.82 -5.35
N ARG A 1178 23.11 31.37 -4.70
CA ARG A 1178 24.27 30.63 -4.17
C ARG A 1178 24.23 30.64 -2.63
N ARG A 1179 25.38 30.44 -1.97
CA ARG A 1179 25.60 30.75 -0.55
C ARG A 1179 26.65 31.85 -0.33
N VAL A 1180 26.37 32.88 0.48
CA VAL A 1180 27.39 33.80 1.07
C VAL A 1180 27.47 33.47 2.54
N LYS A 1181 28.67 33.62 3.10
CA LYS A 1181 28.86 33.69 4.54
C LYS A 1181 28.79 35.18 4.94
N ARG A 1182 27.58 35.72 5.18
CA ARG A 1182 27.38 37.13 5.63
C ARG A 1182 28.19 37.45 6.89
N THR A 1183 28.46 36.42 7.70
CA THR A 1183 29.44 36.43 8.79
C THR A 1183 30.28 35.15 8.70
N THR A 1184 31.40 35.10 9.42
CA THR A 1184 32.27 33.91 9.52
C THR A 1184 31.67 32.74 10.32
N LYS A 1185 30.44 32.86 10.84
CA LYS A 1185 29.79 31.81 11.64
C LYS A 1185 29.55 30.55 10.80
N HIS A 1186 29.86 29.40 11.38
CA HIS A 1186 29.47 28.09 10.84
C HIS A 1186 28.10 27.72 11.39
N HIS A 1187 27.17 27.33 10.52
CA HIS A 1187 25.83 26.90 10.89
C HIS A 1187 25.69 25.41 10.58
N GLY A 1188 25.55 24.56 11.61
CA GLY A 1188 25.23 23.14 11.45
C GLY A 1188 23.72 22.87 11.55
N ASN A 1189 23.28 21.64 11.30
CA ASN A 1189 21.90 21.22 11.51
C ASN A 1189 21.68 20.71 12.94
N GLN A 1190 21.72 21.63 13.90
CA GLN A 1190 21.54 21.32 15.32
C GLN A 1190 20.18 20.65 15.58
N PRO A 1191 20.09 19.62 16.44
CA PRO A 1191 18.81 19.24 17.01
C PRO A 1191 18.23 20.43 17.75
N LEU A 1192 16.90 20.49 17.76
CA LEU A 1192 16.13 21.60 18.30
C LEU A 1192 15.52 21.17 19.63
#